data_AF-A0A2T4AY11-F1
#
_entry.id   AF-A0A2T4AY11-F1
#
_cell.length_a   1.000
_cell.length_b   1.000
_cell.length_c   1.000
_cell.angle_alpha   90.00
_cell.angle_beta   90.00
_cell.angle_gamma   90.00
#
_symmetry.space_group_name_H-M   'P 1'
#
loop_
_entity.id
_entity.type
_entity.pdbx_description
1 polymer ?
#
loop_
_entity_poly.entity_id
_entity_poly.type
_entity_poly.pdbx_seq_one_letter_code
_entity_poly.pdbx_strand_id
1 'polypeptide(L)'
;MPKPRTKRGAVREERKRKHSETANPNAHEHKRQRRDDDEGDYNNTNDYSTHYHNANGEEEDYGSSHHQGGGGPGEREFFGMLADDEQEYFRRADEMLELNQFPTPEDRDMFLQSVYREARGKELKIASSQSCSRLMERLIQLASTSQKKQLFEAFGGHFLSLVQHRFASHCCEALFLRSAGVVTQELAGFTGFVMDTKGADVEEQQPEASMEHLFLATLDELEGSLGYLITDRFASHTLRVLLLVLSGMPLEEQSSRTLLKSKRKEKITVVGSTEADAQNRGKRAVPASFIMAANKIMRDSVEGMDATAIQVLAKHPIGNPILQLILELDLTLNKGEAKAKGEDGNAGDASPSLLQKLLPGAPKSLSDGSSAASEFVNGMIYDQIGSRLIETLVTHAPGKIFKALNQNIFLPRIQGYVRNDISCYPAIRVLQRLGKDDLAKAVDQIAPTVPQLVSKARYNVLSTLFERCAARNINDEIKKLMKGLKEGCGSQPADLVMTLCSLSASEEEEQKKKKDVQQVTKNQYAVQSHGAKLLTTLLSIPGPSKAVHESILALPSDLVLRLANTSLPTVTVLTTAIATPSSNSVFQKGLVNTLMPHIADLATSQYGHNLINAIAEIPSKGKDWSIPQHIKDKVMTALASHEPQLRESWMGRSVWRTWKGDMWKTRRFDWKNWMKELDEIKAPAAAAPKNKGEVKANGEKKTAKEEEAEEDAEQKDEKTDEVAEDVNGNGNGNDEAAAVRKEKKDKKDKKAKKEKKEKKKKAEEEAGEGGEAQEKKKKRKEKKKKSKDGDVEMADAEE
;
A
#
# COMPACT_ATOMS: atom_id res chain seq x y z
N MET A 1 -31.05 49.91 -24.29
CA MET A 1 -30.61 50.15 -22.90
C MET A 1 -30.19 48.82 -22.27
N PRO A 2 -28.99 48.71 -21.66
CA PRO A 2 -28.60 47.55 -20.86
C PRO A 2 -29.33 47.53 -19.49
N LYS A 3 -29.50 46.34 -18.90
CA LYS A 3 -30.14 46.17 -17.57
C LYS A 3 -29.21 46.65 -16.43
N PRO A 4 -29.74 47.14 -15.29
CA PRO A 4 -28.93 47.67 -14.18
C PRO A 4 -28.13 46.57 -13.48
N ARG A 5 -26.87 46.89 -13.11
CA ARG A 5 -25.95 45.96 -12.42
C ARG A 5 -26.24 45.93 -10.91
N THR A 6 -26.07 44.77 -10.27
CA THR A 6 -26.47 44.55 -8.87
C THR A 6 -25.48 45.16 -7.85
N LYS A 7 -26.00 45.57 -6.68
CA LYS A 7 -25.24 46.24 -5.60
C LYS A 7 -23.93 45.54 -5.19
N ARG A 8 -23.84 44.21 -5.35
CA ARG A 8 -22.65 43.41 -5.00
C ARG A 8 -21.42 43.71 -5.86
N GLY A 9 -21.60 44.30 -7.05
CA GLY A 9 -20.50 44.73 -7.93
C GLY A 9 -19.79 45.99 -7.43
N ALA A 10 -20.53 47.04 -7.11
CA ALA A 10 -19.98 48.35 -6.73
C ALA A 10 -19.03 48.28 -5.51
N VAL A 11 -19.42 47.53 -4.48
CA VAL A 11 -18.63 47.33 -3.25
C VAL A 11 -17.28 46.64 -3.53
N ARG A 12 -17.17 45.86 -4.62
CA ARG A 12 -15.93 45.18 -5.01
C ARG A 12 -14.95 46.13 -5.72
N GLU A 13 -15.45 47.10 -6.48
CA GLU A 13 -14.60 48.15 -7.08
C GLU A 13 -14.16 49.20 -6.07
N GLU A 14 -15.04 49.63 -5.16
CA GLU A 14 -14.68 50.63 -4.14
C GLU A 14 -13.51 50.15 -3.24
N ARG A 15 -13.48 48.84 -2.92
CA ARG A 15 -12.34 48.20 -2.24
C ARG A 15 -11.07 48.10 -3.09
N LYS A 16 -11.17 47.99 -4.43
CA LYS A 16 -9.99 48.07 -5.31
C LYS A 16 -9.43 49.49 -5.37
N ARG A 17 -10.31 50.50 -5.52
CA ARG A 17 -9.93 51.90 -5.68
C ARG A 17 -9.17 52.43 -4.45
N LYS A 18 -9.69 52.17 -3.25
CA LYS A 18 -9.06 52.53 -1.96
C LYS A 18 -7.71 51.85 -1.68
N HIS A 19 -7.32 50.83 -2.45
CA HIS A 19 -6.02 50.17 -2.36
C HIS A 19 -5.00 50.71 -3.39
N SER A 20 -5.42 51.62 -4.29
CA SER A 20 -4.60 52.19 -5.35
C SER A 20 -4.04 53.58 -5.03
N GLU A 21 -4.55 54.23 -3.98
CA GLU A 21 -4.31 55.66 -3.68
C GLU A 21 -3.24 55.89 -2.60
N THR A 22 -2.58 54.83 -2.10
CA THR A 22 -1.61 54.89 -0.98
C THR A 22 -0.20 54.39 -1.34
N ALA A 23 0.16 54.37 -2.63
CA ALA A 23 1.52 54.03 -3.09
C ALA A 23 2.29 55.31 -3.42
N ASN A 24 3.24 55.70 -2.56
CA ASN A 24 4.02 56.94 -2.70
C ASN A 24 5.28 56.71 -3.57
N PRO A 25 5.44 57.36 -4.74
CA PRO A 25 6.53 57.06 -5.67
C PRO A 25 7.72 58.03 -5.55
N ASN A 26 8.64 57.81 -4.61
CA ASN A 26 10.01 58.35 -4.68
C ASN A 26 10.96 57.75 -3.62
N ALA A 27 11.87 56.85 -4.05
CA ALA A 27 13.13 56.52 -3.36
C ALA A 27 13.99 55.57 -4.23
N HIS A 28 14.85 56.11 -5.09
CA HIS A 28 16.01 55.38 -5.62
C HIS A 28 17.19 55.57 -4.65
N GLU A 29 17.86 54.49 -4.19
CA GLU A 29 19.29 54.57 -3.85
C GLU A 29 20.01 53.21 -3.79
N HIS A 30 21.33 53.25 -3.56
CA HIS A 30 22.31 52.27 -4.07
C HIS A 30 22.52 50.97 -3.27
N LYS A 31 23.10 49.98 -3.98
CA LYS A 31 23.79 48.80 -3.44
C LYS A 31 24.69 49.12 -2.23
N ARG A 32 24.69 48.24 -1.23
CA ARG A 32 25.86 47.97 -0.36
C ARG A 32 26.06 46.47 -0.18
N GLN A 33 27.31 46.03 -0.30
CA GLN A 33 27.74 44.70 0.14
C GLN A 33 27.97 44.70 1.66
N ARG A 34 27.88 43.53 2.28
CA ARG A 34 28.63 43.20 3.51
C ARG A 34 29.03 41.73 3.49
N ARG A 35 30.13 41.41 4.16
CA ARG A 35 30.65 40.05 4.35
C ARG A 35 30.25 39.52 5.73
N ASP A 36 30.15 38.19 5.78
CA ASP A 36 30.65 37.25 6.80
C ASP A 36 30.68 37.69 8.28
N ASP A 37 30.02 36.90 9.14
CA ASP A 37 30.58 36.31 10.37
C ASP A 37 29.70 35.11 10.82
N ASP A 38 30.14 34.34 11.82
CA ASP A 38 29.78 32.92 12.07
C ASP A 38 28.67 32.67 13.16
N GLU A 39 28.47 31.40 13.52
CA GLU A 39 27.69 30.81 14.64
C GLU A 39 26.20 30.45 14.42
N GLY A 40 25.99 29.35 13.68
CA GLY A 40 25.32 28.11 14.16
C GLY A 40 23.99 28.12 14.93
N ASP A 41 22.94 27.55 14.29
CA ASP A 41 21.96 26.66 14.96
C ASP A 41 21.65 25.44 14.06
N TYR A 42 21.95 24.24 14.57
CA TYR A 42 21.78 22.97 13.87
C TYR A 42 20.59 22.16 14.42
N ASN A 43 19.35 22.58 14.10
CA ASN A 43 18.15 21.79 14.36
C ASN A 43 17.14 21.87 13.20
N ASN A 44 17.17 20.88 12.30
CA ASN A 44 16.13 20.70 11.28
C ASN A 44 15.86 19.21 11.04
N THR A 45 14.63 18.75 11.27
CA THR A 45 14.24 17.33 11.11
C THR A 45 12.92 17.20 10.36
N ASN A 46 12.97 16.42 9.27
CA ASN A 46 11.88 15.96 8.41
C ASN A 46 11.14 16.98 7.51
N ASP A 47 11.01 16.56 6.25
CA ASP A 47 10.18 17.08 5.16
C ASP A 47 10.20 18.61 4.90
N TYR A 48 11.38 19.11 4.51
CA TYR A 48 11.42 20.26 3.62
C TYR A 48 11.00 19.85 2.20
N SER A 49 9.78 20.24 1.83
CA SER A 49 9.38 20.39 0.43
C SER A 49 10.40 21.29 -0.26
N THR A 50 11.02 20.81 -1.34
CA THR A 50 12.03 21.57 -2.09
C THR A 50 11.47 22.92 -2.54
N HIS A 51 11.95 24.01 -1.93
CA HIS A 51 11.63 25.37 -2.34
C HIS A 51 12.41 25.76 -3.60
N TYR A 52 12.03 25.14 -4.72
CA TYR A 52 12.07 25.88 -5.98
C TYR A 52 11.26 27.17 -5.79
N HIS A 53 11.84 28.30 -6.19
CA HIS A 53 11.16 29.59 -6.19
C HIS A 53 9.88 29.55 -7.03
N ASN A 54 8.97 30.49 -6.76
CA ASN A 54 7.85 30.74 -7.65
C ASN A 54 8.36 31.14 -9.03
N ALA A 55 7.93 30.41 -10.05
CA ALA A 55 8.02 30.78 -11.46
C ALA A 55 6.67 30.50 -12.16
N ASN A 56 5.59 30.92 -11.50
CA ASN A 56 4.30 31.16 -12.15
C ASN A 56 4.21 32.68 -12.36
N GLY A 57 4.28 33.14 -13.61
CA GLY A 57 4.07 34.55 -13.95
C GLY A 57 5.32 35.41 -14.08
N GLU A 58 6.33 34.94 -14.81
CA GLU A 58 7.01 35.82 -15.76
C GLU A 58 6.68 35.32 -17.17
N GLU A 59 6.23 36.23 -18.02
CA GLU A 59 5.86 35.95 -19.41
C GLU A 59 7.11 36.09 -20.27
N GLU A 60 7.79 34.98 -20.57
CA GLU A 60 8.81 34.95 -21.64
C GLU A 60 8.10 35.10 -23.00
N ASP A 61 7.81 36.34 -23.36
CA ASP A 61 7.25 36.76 -24.65
C ASP A 61 8.23 36.44 -25.79
N TYR A 62 8.10 35.23 -26.34
CA TYR A 62 8.81 34.82 -27.54
C TYR A 62 8.14 35.43 -28.79
N GLY A 63 8.40 36.72 -29.00
CA GLY A 63 8.04 37.44 -30.21
C GLY A 63 8.52 36.71 -31.47
N SER A 64 7.61 36.58 -32.45
CA SER A 64 7.83 35.80 -33.67
C SER A 64 9.06 36.26 -34.47
N SER A 65 10.07 35.40 -34.54
CA SER A 65 11.22 35.55 -35.45
C SER A 65 11.41 34.27 -36.27
N HIS A 66 11.32 34.38 -37.59
CA HIS A 66 11.71 33.29 -38.50
C HIS A 66 13.23 33.19 -38.57
N HIS A 67 13.78 32.03 -38.20
CA HIS A 67 15.08 31.59 -38.71
C HIS A 67 15.01 30.12 -39.13
N GLN A 68 15.82 29.78 -40.13
CA GLN A 68 15.67 28.58 -40.94
C GLN A 68 16.93 27.70 -40.85
N GLY A 69 16.77 26.50 -40.30
CA GLY A 69 17.75 25.40 -40.37
C GLY A 69 18.86 25.41 -39.31
N GLY A 70 19.03 24.28 -38.61
CA GLY A 70 20.15 24.06 -37.69
C GLY A 70 19.86 23.20 -36.48
N GLY A 71 19.14 22.07 -36.65
CA GLY A 71 18.67 21.23 -35.53
C GLY A 71 19.76 20.78 -34.57
N GLY A 72 19.83 21.43 -33.41
CA GLY A 72 20.67 21.04 -32.28
C GLY A 72 19.93 20.12 -31.31
N PRO A 73 20.64 19.33 -30.46
CA PRO A 73 20.04 18.45 -29.47
C PRO A 73 19.40 19.28 -28.34
N GLY A 74 18.16 19.73 -28.55
CA GLY A 74 17.44 20.63 -27.67
C GLY A 74 16.34 21.46 -28.34
N GLU A 75 16.27 21.51 -29.67
CA GLU A 75 15.08 22.06 -30.35
C GLU A 75 13.86 21.18 -30.03
N ARG A 76 12.91 21.72 -29.27
CA ARG A 76 11.67 21.02 -28.93
C ARG A 76 10.76 21.02 -30.15
N GLU A 77 10.42 19.84 -30.62
CA GLU A 77 9.50 19.67 -31.74
C GLU A 77 8.16 20.36 -31.48
N PHE A 78 7.72 21.16 -32.43
CA PHE A 78 6.54 22.01 -32.31
C PHE A 78 5.41 21.50 -33.21
N PHE A 79 4.45 20.82 -32.61
CA PHE A 79 3.30 20.20 -33.28
C PHE A 79 2.24 21.19 -33.80
N GLY A 80 2.50 22.50 -33.70
CA GLY A 80 1.55 23.56 -34.00
C GLY A 80 0.56 23.84 -32.85
N MET A 81 -0.11 24.98 -32.94
CA MET A 81 -1.22 25.32 -32.04
C MET A 81 -2.53 24.67 -32.51
N LEU A 82 -3.46 24.51 -31.56
CA LEU A 82 -4.90 24.41 -31.86
C LEU A 82 -5.41 25.82 -32.22
N ALA A 83 -6.46 25.90 -33.04
CA ALA A 83 -7.20 27.16 -33.24
C ALA A 83 -8.02 27.53 -31.99
N ASP A 84 -8.45 28.79 -31.87
CA ASP A 84 -9.15 29.29 -30.67
C ASP A 84 -10.47 28.53 -30.40
N ASP A 85 -11.18 28.14 -31.46
CA ASP A 85 -12.43 27.37 -31.41
C ASP A 85 -12.20 25.89 -31.07
N GLU A 86 -11.18 25.26 -31.67
CA GLU A 86 -10.72 23.91 -31.27
C GLU A 86 -10.32 23.89 -29.79
N GLN A 87 -9.53 24.88 -29.35
CA GLN A 87 -9.06 25.00 -27.98
C GLN A 87 -10.23 25.24 -27.02
N GLU A 88 -11.22 26.07 -27.37
CA GLU A 88 -12.39 26.25 -26.52
C GLU A 88 -13.29 24.99 -26.49
N TYR A 89 -13.45 24.28 -27.61
CA TYR A 89 -14.17 23.01 -27.68
C TYR A 89 -13.56 21.97 -26.73
N PHE A 90 -12.26 21.69 -26.86
CA PHE A 90 -11.59 20.71 -26.00
C PHE A 90 -11.57 21.15 -24.52
N ARG A 91 -11.43 22.45 -24.24
CA ARG A 91 -11.52 22.99 -22.87
C ARG A 91 -12.91 22.79 -22.24
N ARG A 92 -14.00 23.00 -23.00
CA ARG A 92 -15.36 22.71 -22.55
C ARG A 92 -15.60 21.20 -22.36
N ALA A 93 -15.03 20.36 -23.22
CA ALA A 93 -15.13 18.90 -23.10
C ALA A 93 -14.43 18.38 -21.83
N ASP A 94 -13.28 18.96 -21.47
CA ASP A 94 -12.56 18.65 -20.23
C ASP A 94 -13.40 18.97 -18.98
N GLU A 95 -14.02 20.16 -18.95
CA GLU A 95 -14.95 20.58 -17.88
C GLU A 95 -16.16 19.64 -17.77
N MET A 96 -16.74 19.21 -18.90
CA MET A 96 -17.90 18.31 -18.92
C MET A 96 -17.58 16.90 -18.40
N LEU A 97 -16.41 16.37 -18.76
CA LEU A 97 -15.91 15.08 -18.26
C LEU A 97 -15.46 15.13 -16.80
N GLU A 98 -14.94 16.26 -16.32
CA GLU A 98 -14.64 16.46 -14.89
C GLU A 98 -15.91 16.52 -14.03
N LEU A 99 -16.94 17.23 -14.49
CA LEU A 99 -18.22 17.33 -13.79
C LEU A 99 -19.04 16.02 -13.84
N ASN A 100 -18.92 15.24 -14.92
CA ASN A 100 -19.65 13.99 -15.17
C ASN A 100 -21.18 14.12 -14.93
N GLN A 101 -21.79 15.22 -15.41
CA GLN A 101 -23.23 15.50 -15.27
C GLN A 101 -24.01 15.09 -16.53
N PHE A 102 -23.76 13.87 -17.02
CA PHE A 102 -24.46 13.29 -18.15
C PHE A 102 -25.82 12.70 -17.72
N PRO A 103 -26.90 12.80 -18.52
CA PRO A 103 -28.21 12.25 -18.14
C PRO A 103 -28.19 10.72 -18.02
N THR A 104 -27.48 10.04 -18.93
CA THR A 104 -27.24 8.59 -18.91
C THR A 104 -25.75 8.27 -19.15
N PRO A 105 -25.29 7.04 -18.79
CA PRO A 105 -23.99 6.53 -19.23
C PRO A 105 -23.85 6.50 -20.77
N GLU A 106 -24.92 6.18 -21.48
CA GLU A 106 -24.96 6.11 -22.94
C GLU A 106 -24.71 7.49 -23.59
N ASP A 107 -25.30 8.56 -23.05
CA ASP A 107 -25.04 9.94 -23.50
C ASP A 107 -23.55 10.32 -23.35
N ARG A 108 -22.93 9.90 -22.24
CA ARG A 108 -21.50 10.13 -21.97
C ARG A 108 -20.64 9.39 -22.98
N ASP A 109 -20.98 8.15 -23.30
CA ASP A 109 -20.17 7.32 -24.18
C ASP A 109 -20.30 7.77 -25.66
N MET A 110 -21.49 8.23 -26.08
CA MET A 110 -21.68 8.96 -27.35
C MET A 110 -20.89 10.28 -27.38
N PHE A 111 -20.92 11.06 -26.30
CA PHE A 111 -20.12 12.29 -26.20
C PHE A 111 -18.61 12.00 -26.32
N LEU A 112 -18.10 10.99 -25.62
CA LEU A 112 -16.71 10.55 -25.73
C LEU A 112 -16.34 10.18 -27.16
N GLN A 113 -17.17 9.39 -27.86
CA GLN A 113 -16.95 9.06 -29.28
C GLN A 113 -16.82 10.32 -30.16
N SER A 114 -17.64 11.35 -29.94
CA SER A 114 -17.51 12.63 -30.67
C SER A 114 -16.20 13.36 -30.38
N VAL A 115 -15.73 13.35 -29.12
CA VAL A 115 -14.47 14.01 -28.72
C VAL A 115 -13.25 13.27 -29.29
N TYR A 116 -13.27 11.93 -29.33
CA TYR A 116 -12.22 11.16 -30.01
C TYR A 116 -12.19 11.44 -31.52
N ARG A 117 -13.35 11.54 -32.17
CA ARG A 117 -13.44 11.85 -33.61
C ARG A 117 -12.86 13.23 -33.91
N GLU A 118 -13.17 14.24 -33.10
CA GLU A 118 -12.65 15.60 -33.25
C GLU A 118 -11.14 15.71 -32.91
N ALA A 119 -10.62 14.82 -32.07
CA ALA A 119 -9.21 14.76 -31.73
C ALA A 119 -8.32 14.08 -32.80
N ARG A 120 -8.91 13.39 -33.80
CA ARG A 120 -8.15 12.64 -34.82
C ARG A 120 -7.29 13.57 -35.67
N GLY A 121 -5.98 13.32 -35.71
CA GLY A 121 -4.98 14.19 -36.37
C GLY A 121 -4.62 15.46 -35.59
N LYS A 122 -5.06 15.59 -34.33
CA LYS A 122 -4.79 16.73 -33.43
C LYS A 122 -4.15 16.29 -32.11
N GLU A 123 -3.89 15.00 -31.94
CA GLU A 123 -3.50 14.33 -30.69
C GLU A 123 -2.23 14.95 -30.08
N LEU A 124 -1.20 15.16 -30.91
CA LEU A 124 0.08 15.78 -30.52
C LEU A 124 -0.11 17.22 -30.02
N LYS A 125 -1.01 18.00 -30.65
CA LYS A 125 -1.35 19.37 -30.23
C LYS A 125 -2.10 19.38 -28.90
N ILE A 126 -3.07 18.48 -28.74
CA ILE A 126 -3.86 18.33 -27.52
C ILE A 126 -2.94 17.92 -26.35
N ALA A 127 -2.06 16.94 -26.56
CA ALA A 127 -1.10 16.45 -25.56
C ALA A 127 -0.02 17.49 -25.19
N SER A 128 0.41 18.32 -26.14
CA SER A 128 1.36 19.42 -25.90
C SER A 128 0.72 20.72 -25.40
N SER A 129 -0.61 20.84 -25.41
CA SER A 129 -1.32 22.04 -24.96
C SER A 129 -1.41 22.15 -23.42
N GLN A 130 -1.14 23.35 -22.89
CA GLN A 130 -1.33 23.67 -21.47
C GLN A 130 -2.79 23.56 -21.00
N SER A 131 -3.75 23.79 -21.92
CA SER A 131 -5.18 23.76 -21.62
C SER A 131 -5.80 22.38 -21.88
N CYS A 132 -5.31 21.64 -22.89
CA CYS A 132 -5.98 20.43 -23.38
C CYS A 132 -5.25 19.11 -23.03
N SER A 133 -4.03 19.16 -22.50
CA SER A 133 -3.31 17.95 -22.04
C SER A 133 -4.04 17.20 -20.91
N ARG A 134 -4.78 17.92 -20.05
CA ARG A 134 -5.68 17.30 -19.06
C ARG A 134 -6.77 16.46 -19.72
N LEU A 135 -7.36 16.96 -20.82
CA LEU A 135 -8.34 16.19 -21.59
C LEU A 135 -7.70 14.93 -22.16
N MET A 136 -6.49 15.01 -22.69
CA MET A 136 -5.78 13.82 -23.18
C MET A 136 -5.53 12.80 -22.06
N GLU A 137 -5.06 13.20 -20.87
CA GLU A 137 -4.97 12.32 -19.70
C GLU A 137 -6.34 11.76 -19.24
N ARG A 138 -7.46 12.46 -19.48
CA ARG A 138 -8.82 11.96 -19.21
C ARG A 138 -9.32 10.97 -20.26
N LEU A 139 -9.11 11.25 -21.55
CA LEU A 139 -9.45 10.36 -22.66
C LEU A 139 -8.68 9.05 -22.53
N ILE A 140 -7.35 9.09 -22.36
CA ILE A 140 -6.51 7.91 -22.15
C ILE A 140 -7.00 7.03 -20.97
N GLN A 141 -7.59 7.63 -19.92
CA GLN A 141 -8.17 6.91 -18.79
C GLN A 141 -9.48 6.16 -19.10
N LEU A 142 -10.14 6.47 -20.20
CA LEU A 142 -11.43 5.93 -20.66
C LEU A 142 -11.34 5.16 -21.99
N ALA A 143 -10.25 5.32 -22.73
CA ALA A 143 -10.05 4.77 -24.07
C ALA A 143 -10.26 3.25 -24.16
N SER A 144 -10.82 2.78 -25.27
CA SER A 144 -10.86 1.36 -25.64
C SER A 144 -9.46 0.80 -25.95
N THR A 145 -9.34 -0.50 -26.27
CA THR A 145 -8.05 -1.07 -26.70
C THR A 145 -7.59 -0.48 -28.03
N SER A 146 -8.47 -0.38 -29.03
CA SER A 146 -8.15 0.21 -30.34
C SER A 146 -7.76 1.68 -30.22
N GLN A 147 -8.52 2.48 -29.44
CA GLN A 147 -8.20 3.89 -29.19
C GLN A 147 -6.83 4.07 -28.50
N LYS A 148 -6.41 3.15 -27.62
CA LYS A 148 -5.05 3.19 -27.06
C LYS A 148 -3.99 2.93 -28.12
N LYS A 149 -4.22 1.99 -29.05
CA LYS A 149 -3.27 1.69 -30.15
C LYS A 149 -3.15 2.87 -31.12
N GLN A 150 -4.28 3.44 -31.53
CA GLN A 150 -4.33 4.66 -32.34
C GLN A 150 -3.56 5.83 -31.69
N LEU A 151 -3.62 5.96 -30.35
CA LEU A 151 -2.83 6.96 -29.61
C LEU A 151 -1.33 6.64 -29.51
N PHE A 152 -0.92 5.36 -29.54
CA PHE A 152 0.50 5.00 -29.71
C PHE A 152 0.98 5.32 -31.12
N GLU A 153 0.17 5.00 -32.14
CA GLU A 153 0.49 5.25 -33.55
C GLU A 153 0.59 6.76 -33.84
N ALA A 154 -0.35 7.57 -33.32
CA ALA A 154 -0.32 9.03 -33.42
C ALA A 154 0.79 9.72 -32.60
N PHE A 155 1.43 9.02 -31.68
CA PHE A 155 2.60 9.51 -30.92
C PHE A 155 3.94 8.93 -31.43
N GLY A 156 3.91 7.94 -32.32
CA GLY A 156 5.09 7.26 -32.83
C GLY A 156 5.96 8.16 -33.71
N GLY A 157 7.28 8.11 -33.51
CA GLY A 157 8.24 9.03 -34.13
C GLY A 157 8.42 10.34 -33.37
N HIS A 158 7.63 10.56 -32.31
CA HIS A 158 7.61 11.78 -31.52
C HIS A 158 7.78 11.53 -30.01
N PHE A 159 7.81 10.27 -29.54
CA PHE A 159 7.92 9.94 -28.11
C PHE A 159 9.13 10.60 -27.45
N LEU A 160 10.29 10.67 -28.08
CA LEU A 160 11.49 11.31 -27.53
C LEU A 160 11.26 12.80 -27.19
N SER A 161 10.48 13.51 -28.01
CA SER A 161 10.04 14.88 -27.74
C SER A 161 8.97 14.90 -26.65
N LEU A 162 7.93 14.07 -26.78
CA LEU A 162 6.78 14.04 -25.88
C LEU A 162 7.16 13.67 -24.43
N VAL A 163 8.08 12.71 -24.21
CA VAL A 163 8.52 12.33 -22.86
C VAL A 163 9.33 13.43 -22.15
N GLN A 164 10.00 14.31 -22.90
CA GLN A 164 10.71 15.49 -22.40
C GLN A 164 9.79 16.72 -22.29
N HIS A 165 8.56 16.66 -22.80
CA HIS A 165 7.68 17.81 -22.86
C HIS A 165 6.86 18.02 -21.57
N ARG A 166 6.68 19.29 -21.17
CA ARG A 166 6.14 19.69 -19.85
C ARG A 166 4.69 19.28 -19.56
N PHE A 167 3.96 18.82 -20.56
CA PHE A 167 2.58 18.34 -20.44
C PHE A 167 2.40 16.94 -21.08
N ALA A 168 2.92 16.74 -22.29
CA ALA A 168 2.77 15.49 -23.02
C ALA A 168 3.47 14.30 -22.34
N SER A 169 4.50 14.54 -21.51
CA SER A 169 5.12 13.50 -20.69
C SER A 169 4.12 12.83 -19.73
N HIS A 170 3.16 13.60 -19.21
CA HIS A 170 2.07 13.08 -18.39
C HIS A 170 1.03 12.31 -19.23
N CYS A 171 0.81 12.69 -20.49
CA CYS A 171 0.03 11.90 -21.43
C CYS A 171 0.71 10.55 -21.74
N CYS A 172 2.04 10.54 -21.91
CA CYS A 172 2.83 9.32 -22.06
C CYS A 172 2.78 8.43 -20.80
N GLU A 173 2.96 8.99 -19.60
CA GLU A 173 2.74 8.27 -18.34
C GLU A 173 1.36 7.59 -18.33
N ALA A 174 0.30 8.34 -18.68
CA ALA A 174 -1.06 7.83 -18.66
C ALA A 174 -1.26 6.72 -19.70
N LEU A 175 -0.77 6.90 -20.94
CA LEU A 175 -0.92 5.95 -22.04
C LEU A 175 -0.23 4.63 -21.69
N PHE A 176 0.99 4.70 -21.18
CA PHE A 176 1.77 3.54 -20.80
C PHE A 176 1.14 2.81 -19.60
N LEU A 177 0.73 3.54 -18.55
CA LEU A 177 0.06 2.93 -17.39
C LEU A 177 -1.29 2.28 -17.77
N ARG A 178 -2.11 2.93 -18.59
CA ARG A 178 -3.43 2.41 -18.99
C ARG A 178 -3.36 1.28 -20.02
N SER A 179 -2.29 1.20 -20.80
CA SER A 179 -2.09 0.13 -21.79
C SER A 179 -1.35 -1.09 -21.23
N ALA A 180 -0.70 -0.96 -20.07
CA ALA A 180 0.07 -2.00 -19.40
C ALA A 180 -0.70 -3.33 -19.12
N GLY A 181 -2.03 -3.26 -19.00
CA GLY A 181 -2.92 -4.40 -18.81
C GLY A 181 -3.45 -5.03 -20.11
N VAL A 182 -3.40 -4.30 -21.23
CA VAL A 182 -3.76 -4.81 -22.57
C VAL A 182 -2.74 -5.86 -23.02
N VAL A 183 -1.44 -5.59 -22.82
CA VAL A 183 -0.36 -6.54 -23.11
C VAL A 183 -0.57 -7.87 -22.38
N THR A 184 -1.01 -7.84 -21.13
CA THR A 184 -1.32 -9.04 -20.33
C THR A 184 -2.55 -9.81 -20.86
N GLN A 185 -3.49 -9.15 -21.54
CA GLN A 185 -4.64 -9.80 -22.20
C GLN A 185 -4.24 -10.45 -23.53
N GLU A 186 -3.53 -9.72 -24.40
CA GLU A 186 -3.03 -10.26 -25.67
C GLU A 186 -2.12 -11.47 -25.42
N LEU A 187 -1.20 -11.40 -24.44
CA LEU A 187 -0.35 -12.51 -23.99
C LEU A 187 -1.13 -13.72 -23.47
N ALA A 188 -2.31 -13.52 -22.87
CA ALA A 188 -3.18 -14.59 -22.39
C ALA A 188 -3.95 -15.30 -23.52
N GLY A 189 -3.69 -14.97 -24.79
CA GLY A 189 -4.48 -15.43 -25.93
C GLY A 189 -5.83 -14.75 -26.03
N PHE A 190 -6.08 -13.70 -25.24
CA PHE A 190 -7.29 -12.88 -25.30
C PHE A 190 -7.13 -11.81 -26.40
N THR A 191 -6.80 -12.27 -27.62
CA THR A 191 -6.82 -11.41 -28.81
C THR A 191 -8.26 -10.98 -29.04
N GLY A 192 -8.49 -9.67 -28.88
CA GLY A 192 -9.79 -9.07 -29.01
C GLY A 192 -10.28 -9.06 -30.46
N PHE A 193 -10.78 -10.18 -30.97
CA PHE A 193 -11.87 -10.18 -31.95
C PHE A 193 -13.17 -9.70 -31.26
N VAL A 194 -13.08 -8.50 -30.67
CA VAL A 194 -14.23 -7.68 -30.32
C VAL A 194 -14.70 -7.11 -31.66
N MET A 195 -15.53 -7.89 -32.35
CA MET A 195 -16.40 -7.35 -33.39
C MET A 195 -17.30 -6.34 -32.67
N ASP A 196 -16.94 -5.05 -32.75
CA ASP A 196 -17.72 -4.00 -32.10
C ASP A 196 -19.06 -3.88 -32.83
N THR A 197 -20.08 -4.47 -32.20
CA THR A 197 -21.45 -4.51 -32.71
C THR A 197 -22.19 -3.18 -32.48
N LYS A 198 -21.47 -2.12 -32.05
CA LYS A 198 -22.00 -0.77 -31.82
C LYS A 198 -21.21 0.35 -32.51
N GLY A 199 -20.84 0.12 -33.77
CA GLY A 199 -20.81 1.18 -34.78
C GLY A 199 -19.46 1.90 -34.96
N ALA A 200 -18.62 1.31 -35.81
CA ALA A 200 -17.55 2.00 -36.53
C ALA A 200 -17.64 1.62 -38.02
N ASP A 201 -17.16 2.50 -38.90
CA ASP A 201 -17.23 2.33 -40.36
C ASP A 201 -16.31 1.20 -40.85
N VAL A 202 -16.68 0.58 -41.97
CA VAL A 202 -16.17 -0.75 -42.40
C VAL A 202 -14.77 -0.69 -43.05
N GLU A 203 -14.20 0.50 -43.27
CA GLU A 203 -13.07 0.70 -44.19
C GLU A 203 -11.66 0.59 -43.56
N GLU A 204 -11.50 0.55 -42.23
CA GLU A 204 -10.18 0.54 -41.55
C GLU A 204 -9.84 -0.81 -40.86
N GLN A 205 -10.09 -1.95 -41.51
CA GLN A 205 -9.57 -3.25 -41.07
C GLN A 205 -8.13 -3.50 -41.53
N GLN A 206 -7.21 -2.63 -41.12
CA GLN A 206 -5.78 -2.98 -41.13
C GLN A 206 -5.46 -3.91 -39.94
N PRO A 207 -4.43 -4.78 -40.02
CA PRO A 207 -4.02 -5.59 -38.89
C PRO A 207 -3.36 -4.71 -37.82
N GLU A 208 -4.14 -4.26 -36.83
CA GLU A 208 -3.63 -3.50 -35.68
C GLU A 208 -2.38 -4.17 -35.08
N ALA A 209 -1.33 -3.38 -34.82
CA ALA A 209 -0.17 -3.85 -34.10
C ALA A 209 -0.56 -4.44 -32.72
N SER A 210 0.20 -5.42 -32.22
CA SER A 210 0.05 -5.83 -30.83
C SER A 210 0.50 -4.69 -29.91
N MET A 211 -0.12 -4.57 -28.74
CA MET A 211 0.30 -3.61 -27.73
C MET A 211 1.75 -3.91 -27.28
N GLU A 212 2.17 -5.18 -27.31
CA GLU A 212 3.58 -5.57 -27.14
C GLU A 212 4.49 -4.87 -28.17
N HIS A 213 4.15 -4.90 -29.46
CA HIS A 213 4.96 -4.28 -30.51
C HIS A 213 5.00 -2.74 -30.40
N LEU A 214 3.86 -2.11 -30.10
CA LEU A 214 3.80 -0.65 -29.92
C LEU A 214 4.67 -0.15 -28.76
N PHE A 215 4.70 -0.90 -27.65
CA PHE A 215 5.64 -0.61 -26.55
C PHE A 215 7.10 -0.82 -26.95
N LEU A 216 7.43 -1.81 -27.79
CA LEU A 216 8.81 -2.03 -28.24
C LEU A 216 9.26 -0.92 -29.20
N ALA A 217 8.44 -0.55 -30.19
CA ALA A 217 8.74 0.56 -31.10
C ALA A 217 8.93 1.91 -30.35
N THR A 218 8.17 2.13 -29.28
CA THR A 218 8.35 3.28 -28.37
C THR A 218 9.73 3.29 -27.69
N LEU A 219 10.33 2.12 -27.45
CA LEU A 219 11.66 2.01 -26.81
C LEU A 219 12.79 2.14 -27.81
N ASP A 220 12.61 1.61 -29.03
CA ASP A 220 13.56 1.76 -30.13
C ASP A 220 13.74 3.26 -30.47
N GLU A 221 12.68 4.07 -30.37
CA GLU A 221 12.75 5.54 -30.54
C GLU A 221 13.52 6.27 -29.42
N LEU A 222 13.61 5.68 -28.23
CA LEU A 222 14.34 6.24 -27.07
C LEU A 222 15.80 5.73 -26.99
N GLU A 223 16.21 4.84 -27.90
CA GLU A 223 17.56 4.30 -27.96
C GLU A 223 18.62 5.40 -28.19
N GLY A 224 19.83 5.20 -27.65
CA GLY A 224 20.90 6.20 -27.64
C GLY A 224 20.67 7.41 -26.72
N SER A 225 19.41 7.76 -26.43
CA SER A 225 19.07 8.93 -25.60
C SER A 225 18.97 8.65 -24.09
N LEU A 226 18.82 7.38 -23.69
CA LEU A 226 18.56 6.97 -22.30
C LEU A 226 19.49 7.61 -21.26
N GLY A 227 20.79 7.74 -21.57
CA GLY A 227 21.82 8.25 -20.65
C GLY A 227 21.61 9.68 -20.14
N TYR A 228 20.88 10.54 -20.88
CA TYR A 228 20.49 11.89 -20.41
C TYR A 228 19.02 11.96 -19.97
N LEU A 229 18.13 11.13 -20.54
CA LEU A 229 16.71 11.11 -20.17
C LEU A 229 16.49 10.70 -18.70
N ILE A 230 17.41 9.95 -18.09
CA ILE A 230 17.32 9.61 -16.65
C ILE A 230 17.46 10.81 -15.70
N THR A 231 18.13 11.89 -16.12
CA THR A 231 18.32 13.12 -15.35
C THR A 231 17.38 14.25 -15.76
N ASP A 232 16.71 14.14 -16.92
CA ASP A 232 15.69 15.11 -17.31
C ASP A 232 14.49 15.15 -16.36
N ARG A 233 14.00 16.36 -16.11
CA ARG A 233 12.91 16.72 -15.19
C ARG A 233 11.55 16.14 -15.57
N PHE A 234 11.35 15.69 -16.81
CA PHE A 234 10.11 15.07 -17.27
C PHE A 234 10.34 13.61 -17.68
N ALA A 235 11.27 13.34 -18.59
CA ALA A 235 11.47 12.02 -19.18
C ALA A 235 11.86 10.95 -18.15
N SER A 236 12.59 11.33 -17.09
CA SER A 236 12.93 10.43 -15.98
C SER A 236 11.70 9.83 -15.32
N HIS A 237 10.57 10.55 -15.25
CA HIS A 237 9.30 10.01 -14.73
C HIS A 237 8.70 8.97 -15.69
N THR A 238 8.74 9.27 -16.99
CA THR A 238 8.21 8.37 -18.04
C THR A 238 9.04 7.09 -18.19
N LEU A 239 10.38 7.18 -18.09
CA LEU A 239 11.25 6.00 -18.04
C LEU A 239 10.98 5.12 -16.81
N ARG A 240 10.67 5.72 -15.65
CA ARG A 240 10.24 4.98 -14.45
C ARG A 240 8.88 4.30 -14.65
N VAL A 241 7.96 4.89 -15.42
CA VAL A 241 6.73 4.21 -15.86
C VAL A 241 7.06 3.03 -16.77
N LEU A 242 7.83 3.23 -17.83
CA LEU A 242 8.19 2.16 -18.79
C LEU A 242 8.84 0.97 -18.07
N LEU A 243 9.85 1.19 -17.24
CA LEU A 243 10.51 0.12 -16.46
C LEU A 243 9.53 -0.67 -15.57
N LEU A 244 8.53 -0.03 -14.95
CA LEU A 244 7.50 -0.72 -14.16
C LEU A 244 6.44 -1.42 -15.02
N VAL A 245 6.11 -0.88 -16.19
CA VAL A 245 5.21 -1.51 -17.16
C VAL A 245 5.85 -2.80 -17.69
N LEU A 246 7.08 -2.72 -18.18
CA LEU A 246 7.87 -3.80 -18.78
C LEU A 246 8.20 -4.93 -17.79
N SER A 247 8.58 -4.60 -16.55
CA SER A 247 8.88 -5.60 -15.50
C SER A 247 7.66 -6.34 -14.93
N GLY A 248 6.45 -5.98 -15.36
CA GLY A 248 5.19 -6.54 -14.84
C GLY A 248 4.88 -6.15 -13.40
N MET A 249 5.60 -5.19 -12.82
CA MET A 249 5.48 -4.80 -11.41
C MET A 249 4.15 -4.07 -11.10
N PRO A 250 3.71 -4.05 -9.82
CA PRO A 250 2.46 -3.39 -9.42
C PRO A 250 2.52 -1.87 -9.58
N LEU A 251 1.63 -1.33 -10.41
CA LEU A 251 1.57 0.10 -10.76
C LEU A 251 0.94 0.98 -9.65
N GLU A 252 0.40 0.36 -8.60
CA GLU A 252 -0.36 1.00 -7.52
C GLU A 252 0.32 0.97 -6.14
N GLU A 253 1.41 0.22 -5.98
CA GLU A 253 2.05 -0.01 -4.68
C GLU A 253 2.68 1.28 -4.11
N GLN A 254 2.74 1.41 -2.77
CA GLN A 254 3.16 2.68 -2.16
C GLN A 254 4.62 3.05 -2.50
N SER A 255 5.51 2.06 -2.60
CA SER A 255 6.88 2.22 -3.10
C SER A 255 6.91 2.75 -4.52
N SER A 256 6.24 2.06 -5.46
CA SER A 256 6.19 2.45 -6.87
C SER A 256 5.55 3.82 -7.04
N ARG A 257 4.49 4.16 -6.30
CA ARG A 257 3.87 5.50 -6.31
C ARG A 257 4.81 6.62 -5.87
N THR A 258 5.64 6.41 -4.83
CA THR A 258 6.65 7.41 -4.42
C THR A 258 7.81 7.55 -5.41
N LEU A 259 8.14 6.51 -6.17
CA LEU A 259 9.14 6.59 -7.24
C LEU A 259 8.55 7.19 -8.54
N LEU A 260 7.28 6.93 -8.84
CA LEU A 260 6.63 7.31 -10.09
C LEU A 260 6.27 8.80 -10.17
N LYS A 261 5.66 9.40 -9.13
CA LYS A 261 5.02 10.72 -9.26
C LYS A 261 5.61 11.74 -8.28
N SER A 262 5.83 12.96 -8.77
CA SER A 262 6.17 14.10 -7.92
C SER A 262 5.09 14.34 -6.86
N LYS A 263 5.50 14.69 -5.63
CA LYS A 263 4.58 15.09 -4.54
C LYS A 263 3.61 16.23 -4.93
N ARG A 264 3.88 16.96 -6.03
CA ARG A 264 3.06 18.06 -6.55
C ARG A 264 2.20 17.70 -7.79
N LYS A 265 2.24 16.46 -8.31
CA LYS A 265 1.43 16.09 -9.49
C LYS A 265 -0.06 16.01 -9.10
N GLU A 266 -0.88 16.78 -9.82
CA GLU A 266 -2.33 16.74 -9.72
C GLU A 266 -2.87 15.35 -10.09
N LYS A 267 -3.83 14.83 -9.33
CA LYS A 267 -4.40 13.50 -9.56
C LYS A 267 -5.65 13.59 -10.44
N ILE A 268 -5.45 13.69 -11.75
CA ILE A 268 -6.54 13.63 -12.74
C ILE A 268 -7.27 12.28 -12.60
N THR A 269 -8.58 12.33 -12.37
CA THR A 269 -9.47 11.16 -12.27
C THR A 269 -10.77 11.43 -13.02
N VAL A 270 -11.40 10.38 -13.54
CA VAL A 270 -12.73 10.44 -14.16
C VAL A 270 -13.58 9.27 -13.66
N VAL A 271 -14.90 9.45 -13.61
CA VAL A 271 -15.84 8.39 -13.19
C VAL A 271 -15.72 7.19 -14.16
N GLY A 272 -15.56 6.00 -13.60
CA GLY A 272 -15.29 4.76 -14.35
C GLY A 272 -13.80 4.43 -14.52
N SER A 273 -12.86 5.38 -14.35
CA SER A 273 -11.44 5.09 -14.62
C SER A 273 -10.80 4.11 -13.64
N THR A 274 -11.39 3.92 -12.45
CA THR A 274 -11.00 2.86 -11.49
C THR A 274 -11.45 1.47 -11.91
N GLU A 275 -12.49 1.34 -12.73
CA GLU A 275 -13.03 0.07 -13.22
C GLU A 275 -12.31 -0.34 -14.50
N ALA A 276 -12.08 0.61 -15.43
CA ALA A 276 -11.21 0.43 -16.58
C ALA A 276 -9.77 0.00 -16.19
N ASP A 277 -9.26 0.47 -15.05
CA ASP A 277 -7.92 0.16 -14.53
C ASP A 277 -7.87 -1.11 -13.64
N ALA A 278 -8.98 -1.85 -13.50
CA ALA A 278 -9.04 -3.02 -12.60
C ALA A 278 -8.05 -4.13 -12.99
N GLN A 279 -7.69 -4.20 -14.28
CA GLN A 279 -6.75 -5.18 -14.86
C GLN A 279 -5.28 -4.89 -14.51
N ASN A 280 -4.95 -3.67 -14.09
CA ASN A 280 -3.60 -3.24 -13.70
C ASN A 280 -3.28 -3.44 -12.21
N ARG A 281 -4.22 -4.00 -11.43
CA ARG A 281 -4.08 -4.14 -9.98
C ARG A 281 -3.22 -5.35 -9.61
N GLY A 282 -2.07 -5.10 -9.01
CA GLY A 282 -1.13 -6.13 -8.56
C GLY A 282 -0.06 -6.46 -9.61
N LYS A 283 0.59 -7.62 -9.47
CA LYS A 283 1.65 -8.05 -10.40
C LYS A 283 1.04 -8.63 -11.67
N ARG A 284 1.45 -8.11 -12.84
CA ARG A 284 1.02 -8.54 -14.17
C ARG A 284 1.94 -9.62 -14.74
N ALA A 285 1.39 -10.45 -15.63
CA ALA A 285 2.19 -11.25 -16.55
C ALA A 285 2.58 -10.39 -17.77
N VAL A 286 3.81 -10.55 -18.24
CA VAL A 286 4.41 -9.77 -19.34
C VAL A 286 5.19 -10.69 -20.29
N PRO A 287 5.30 -10.35 -21.58
CA PRO A 287 6.06 -11.12 -22.56
C PRO A 287 7.56 -11.20 -22.22
N ALA A 288 8.26 -12.17 -22.80
CA ALA A 288 9.71 -12.30 -22.63
C ALA A 288 10.47 -11.10 -23.22
N SER A 289 9.97 -10.54 -24.33
CA SER A 289 10.48 -9.31 -24.97
C SER A 289 10.53 -8.12 -23.99
N PHE A 290 9.48 -7.93 -23.19
CA PHE A 290 9.40 -6.87 -22.19
C PHE A 290 10.49 -6.99 -21.10
N ILE A 291 10.79 -8.22 -20.65
CA ILE A 291 11.87 -8.46 -19.69
C ILE A 291 13.25 -8.22 -20.32
N MET A 292 13.44 -8.63 -21.58
CA MET A 292 14.67 -8.36 -22.33
C MET A 292 14.87 -6.85 -22.56
N ALA A 293 13.82 -6.13 -22.96
CA ALA A 293 13.83 -4.69 -23.16
C ALA A 293 14.07 -3.92 -21.86
N ALA A 294 13.45 -4.32 -20.74
CA ALA A 294 13.76 -3.76 -19.42
C ALA A 294 15.24 -3.96 -19.05
N ASN A 295 15.79 -5.16 -19.26
CA ASN A 295 17.20 -5.45 -19.01
C ASN A 295 18.16 -4.68 -19.96
N LYS A 296 17.73 -4.35 -21.19
CA LYS A 296 18.45 -3.45 -22.10
C LYS A 296 18.43 -2.02 -21.57
N ILE A 297 17.26 -1.41 -21.37
CA ILE A 297 17.12 -0.04 -20.82
C ILE A 297 17.95 0.14 -19.54
N MET A 298 17.88 -0.82 -18.61
CA MET A 298 18.63 -0.77 -17.35
C MET A 298 20.16 -0.78 -17.51
N ARG A 299 20.67 -1.41 -18.57
CA ARG A 299 22.10 -1.43 -18.91
C ARG A 299 22.49 -0.10 -19.55
N ASP A 300 21.84 0.21 -20.66
CA ASP A 300 22.11 1.35 -21.53
C ASP A 300 21.99 2.68 -20.74
N SER A 301 21.03 2.78 -19.82
CA SER A 301 20.85 3.93 -18.92
C SER A 301 22.01 4.19 -17.95
N VAL A 302 22.89 3.21 -17.70
CA VAL A 302 24.07 3.35 -16.84
C VAL A 302 25.38 2.98 -17.56
N GLU A 303 25.34 2.83 -18.88
CA GLU A 303 26.52 2.60 -19.71
C GLU A 303 27.41 3.85 -19.76
N GLY A 304 28.71 3.66 -20.02
CA GLY A 304 29.73 4.72 -19.95
C GLY A 304 30.00 5.30 -18.54
N MET A 305 29.07 5.18 -17.59
CA MET A 305 29.20 5.77 -16.26
C MET A 305 30.27 5.07 -15.41
N ASP A 306 31.19 5.87 -14.89
CA ASP A 306 32.20 5.50 -13.91
C ASP A 306 31.66 5.57 -12.47
N ALA A 307 32.51 5.30 -11.49
CA ALA A 307 32.15 5.39 -10.07
C ALA A 307 31.77 6.81 -9.65
N THR A 308 32.42 7.83 -10.21
CA THR A 308 32.17 9.25 -9.89
C THR A 308 30.79 9.70 -10.38
N ALA A 309 30.47 9.44 -11.65
CA ALA A 309 29.16 9.73 -12.23
C ALA A 309 28.03 9.05 -11.45
N ILE A 310 28.21 7.78 -11.06
CA ILE A 310 27.21 7.04 -10.27
C ILE A 310 27.08 7.62 -8.85
N GLN A 311 28.16 8.08 -8.21
CA GLN A 311 28.07 8.78 -6.92
C GLN A 311 27.32 10.11 -7.01
N VAL A 312 27.57 10.91 -8.06
CA VAL A 312 26.84 12.17 -8.31
C VAL A 312 25.36 11.88 -8.58
N LEU A 313 25.07 10.91 -9.45
CA LEU A 313 23.71 10.52 -9.81
C LEU A 313 22.92 9.92 -8.62
N ALA A 314 23.60 9.19 -7.72
CA ALA A 314 23.04 8.69 -6.46
C ALA A 314 22.64 9.82 -5.49
N LYS A 315 23.17 11.03 -5.64
CA LYS A 315 22.77 12.24 -4.89
C LYS A 315 21.85 13.18 -5.68
N HIS A 316 21.66 12.94 -6.98
CA HIS A 316 20.85 13.80 -7.85
C HIS A 316 19.35 13.58 -7.59
N PRO A 317 18.54 14.63 -7.31
CA PRO A 317 17.13 14.46 -6.92
C PRO A 317 16.23 13.84 -8.00
N ILE A 318 16.60 13.93 -9.28
CA ILE A 318 15.88 13.29 -10.40
C ILE A 318 16.48 11.92 -10.75
N GLY A 319 17.80 11.75 -10.58
CA GLY A 319 18.53 10.53 -10.96
C GLY A 319 18.45 9.41 -9.91
N ASN A 320 18.48 9.76 -8.62
CA ASN A 320 18.40 8.80 -7.52
C ASN A 320 17.10 7.96 -7.54
N PRO A 321 15.88 8.51 -7.81
CA PRO A 321 14.66 7.70 -7.93
C PRO A 321 14.68 6.67 -9.05
N ILE A 322 15.34 6.96 -10.19
CA ILE A 322 15.45 5.99 -11.29
C ILE A 322 16.60 5.00 -11.04
N LEU A 323 17.71 5.40 -10.42
CA LEU A 323 18.72 4.46 -9.90
C LEU A 323 18.15 3.49 -8.86
N GLN A 324 17.25 3.95 -7.98
CA GLN A 324 16.53 3.07 -7.05
C GLN A 324 15.73 2.01 -7.80
N LEU A 325 14.96 2.40 -8.84
CA LEU A 325 14.17 1.46 -9.61
C LEU A 325 15.03 0.48 -10.41
N ILE A 326 16.09 0.95 -11.08
CA ILE A 326 17.04 0.10 -11.81
C ILE A 326 17.70 -0.91 -10.84
N LEU A 327 18.11 -0.46 -9.65
CA LEU A 327 18.68 -1.34 -8.63
C LEU A 327 17.67 -2.34 -8.08
N GLU A 328 16.42 -1.93 -7.83
CA GLU A 328 15.36 -2.86 -7.42
C GLU A 328 15.11 -3.93 -8.50
N LEU A 329 15.03 -3.54 -9.77
CA LEU A 329 14.75 -4.46 -10.87
C LEU A 329 15.93 -5.40 -11.16
N ASP A 330 17.18 -4.92 -11.22
CA ASP A 330 18.38 -5.77 -11.33
C ASP A 330 18.42 -6.82 -10.20
N LEU A 331 18.19 -6.37 -8.96
CA LEU A 331 18.18 -7.24 -7.77
C LEU A 331 16.96 -8.16 -7.68
N THR A 332 15.86 -7.88 -8.40
CA THR A 332 14.62 -8.67 -8.29
C THR A 332 14.35 -9.61 -9.45
N LEU A 333 14.71 -9.23 -10.68
CA LEU A 333 14.58 -10.01 -11.91
C LEU A 333 15.77 -10.96 -12.09
N ASN A 334 17.01 -10.46 -12.02
CA ASN A 334 18.23 -11.19 -12.42
C ASN A 334 18.73 -12.20 -11.37
N LYS A 335 17.86 -12.62 -10.43
CA LYS A 335 18.17 -13.54 -9.32
C LYS A 335 18.66 -14.93 -9.74
N GLY A 336 18.45 -15.33 -11.00
CA GLY A 336 18.91 -16.60 -11.56
C GLY A 336 20.27 -16.55 -12.25
N GLU A 337 20.57 -15.49 -13.01
CA GLU A 337 21.72 -15.43 -13.93
C GLU A 337 23.07 -15.51 -13.22
N ALA A 338 23.15 -14.98 -12.00
CA ALA A 338 24.33 -15.04 -11.14
C ALA A 338 24.72 -16.47 -10.68
N LYS A 339 23.96 -17.51 -11.08
CA LYS A 339 24.39 -18.91 -11.02
C LYS A 339 24.81 -19.47 -12.39
N ALA A 340 24.15 -19.06 -13.48
CA ALA A 340 24.38 -19.63 -14.81
C ALA A 340 25.78 -19.30 -15.34
N LYS A 341 26.26 -18.06 -15.14
CA LYS A 341 27.62 -17.62 -15.54
C LYS A 341 28.72 -18.11 -14.57
N GLY A 342 28.50 -19.24 -13.89
CA GLY A 342 29.41 -19.81 -12.90
C GLY A 342 30.18 -21.05 -13.35
N GLU A 343 29.76 -21.70 -14.45
CA GLU A 343 30.32 -22.98 -14.91
C GLU A 343 30.76 -22.91 -16.39
N ASP A 344 30.00 -22.25 -17.28
CA ASP A 344 30.42 -21.98 -18.66
C ASP A 344 31.19 -20.64 -18.79
N GLY A 345 32.46 -20.73 -19.21
CA GLY A 345 33.46 -19.66 -19.11
C GLY A 345 33.30 -18.44 -20.04
N ASN A 346 32.14 -18.18 -20.64
CA ASN A 346 31.95 -17.05 -21.56
C ASN A 346 31.60 -15.74 -20.81
N ALA A 347 32.56 -15.23 -20.04
CA ALA A 347 32.41 -14.06 -19.17
C ALA A 347 32.96 -12.75 -19.77
N GLY A 348 33.28 -12.72 -21.07
CA GLY A 348 34.05 -11.64 -21.69
C GLY A 348 33.31 -10.32 -21.98
N ASP A 349 31.99 -10.38 -22.18
CA ASP A 349 31.23 -9.31 -22.86
C ASP A 349 29.95 -8.89 -22.10
N ALA A 350 30.00 -8.93 -20.76
CA ALA A 350 28.89 -8.53 -19.90
C ALA A 350 29.26 -7.30 -19.08
N SER A 351 28.76 -6.13 -19.49
CA SER A 351 28.82 -4.88 -18.74
C SER A 351 28.44 -5.11 -17.26
N PRO A 352 29.21 -4.60 -16.27
CA PRO A 352 28.94 -4.87 -14.86
C PRO A 352 27.59 -4.30 -14.43
N SER A 353 26.81 -5.10 -13.69
CA SER A 353 25.46 -4.71 -13.23
C SER A 353 25.53 -3.51 -12.27
N LEU A 354 24.41 -2.80 -12.10
CA LEU A 354 24.38 -1.62 -11.22
C LEU A 354 24.81 -1.97 -9.78
N LEU A 355 24.48 -3.15 -9.26
CA LEU A 355 25.00 -3.63 -7.98
C LEU A 355 26.54 -3.72 -7.96
N GLN A 356 27.15 -4.20 -9.04
CA GLN A 356 28.60 -4.36 -9.16
C GLN A 356 29.32 -3.01 -9.31
N LYS A 357 28.71 -2.06 -10.03
CA LYS A 357 29.21 -0.68 -10.12
C LYS A 357 29.11 0.08 -8.78
N LEU A 358 28.02 -0.12 -8.04
CA LEU A 358 27.81 0.51 -6.72
C LEU A 358 28.69 -0.12 -5.62
N LEU A 359 28.90 -1.44 -5.65
CA LEU A 359 29.69 -2.18 -4.66
C LEU A 359 30.81 -3.04 -5.30
N PRO A 360 31.87 -2.43 -5.87
CA PRO A 360 32.97 -3.17 -6.48
C PRO A 360 33.59 -4.19 -5.51
N GLY A 361 33.81 -5.43 -5.97
CA GLY A 361 34.43 -6.51 -5.18
C GLY A 361 33.57 -7.08 -4.03
N ALA A 362 32.31 -6.66 -3.88
CA ALA A 362 31.45 -7.16 -2.81
C ALA A 362 31.07 -8.65 -3.01
N PRO A 363 30.92 -9.45 -1.93
CA PRO A 363 30.89 -9.05 -0.52
C PRO A 363 32.27 -8.89 0.14
N LYS A 364 33.39 -9.20 -0.53
CA LYS A 364 34.73 -9.19 0.10
C LYS A 364 35.24 -7.80 0.42
N SER A 365 35.06 -6.84 -0.49
CA SER A 365 35.47 -5.44 -0.27
C SER A 365 34.83 -4.82 0.98
N LEU A 366 33.58 -5.18 1.28
CA LEU A 366 32.81 -4.65 2.41
C LEU A 366 33.39 -4.96 3.80
N SER A 367 34.46 -5.76 3.96
CA SER A 367 35.20 -5.87 5.23
C SER A 367 36.39 -4.92 5.35
N ASP A 368 36.81 -4.30 4.25
CA ASP A 368 37.80 -3.23 4.21
C ASP A 368 37.08 -1.87 4.19
N GLY A 369 37.31 -1.07 5.22
CA GLY A 369 36.72 0.27 5.36
C GLY A 369 37.24 1.30 4.35
N SER A 370 38.41 1.06 3.75
CA SER A 370 39.03 1.90 2.71
C SER A 370 38.70 1.46 1.28
N SER A 371 37.89 0.41 1.12
CA SER A 371 37.43 0.00 -0.21
C SER A 371 36.31 0.93 -0.71
N ALA A 372 36.31 1.22 -2.02
CA ALA A 372 35.30 2.08 -2.66
C ALA A 372 33.85 1.64 -2.39
N ALA A 373 33.59 0.34 -2.17
CA ALA A 373 32.27 -0.17 -1.79
C ALA A 373 31.86 0.22 -0.36
N SER A 374 32.81 0.20 0.59
CA SER A 374 32.59 0.67 1.96
C SER A 374 32.49 2.19 2.03
N GLU A 375 33.33 2.91 1.30
CA GLU A 375 33.30 4.38 1.19
C GLU A 375 31.98 4.85 0.59
N PHE A 376 31.52 4.24 -0.51
CA PHE A 376 30.22 4.52 -1.13
C PHE A 376 29.08 4.38 -0.11
N VAL A 377 29.00 3.24 0.58
CA VAL A 377 27.93 2.99 1.54
C VAL A 377 27.98 3.99 2.70
N ASN A 378 29.16 4.25 3.27
CA ASN A 378 29.31 5.21 4.38
C ASN A 378 28.97 6.66 3.95
N GLY A 379 29.40 7.08 2.75
CA GLY A 379 29.14 8.42 2.20
C GLY A 379 27.71 8.66 1.72
N MET A 380 26.91 7.61 1.57
CA MET A 380 25.49 7.67 1.18
C MET A 380 24.53 7.43 2.35
N ILE A 381 24.91 6.68 3.39
CA ILE A 381 24.06 6.41 4.57
C ILE A 381 23.57 7.69 5.26
N TYR A 382 24.41 8.73 5.29
CA TYR A 382 24.10 10.04 5.88
C TYR A 382 23.69 11.10 4.85
N ASP A 383 23.53 10.74 3.57
CA ASP A 383 23.11 11.66 2.53
C ASP A 383 21.57 11.72 2.41
N GLN A 384 21.01 12.93 2.39
CA GLN A 384 19.57 13.16 2.39
C GLN A 384 18.84 12.52 1.18
N ILE A 385 19.55 12.32 0.06
CA ILE A 385 19.05 11.68 -1.15
C ILE A 385 19.67 10.29 -1.30
N GLY A 386 20.99 10.17 -1.15
CA GLY A 386 21.74 8.91 -1.27
C GLY A 386 21.28 7.81 -0.30
N SER A 387 20.80 8.16 0.89
CA SER A 387 20.29 7.18 1.86
C SER A 387 19.08 6.40 1.35
N ARG A 388 18.29 6.93 0.41
CA ARG A 388 17.18 6.22 -0.23
C ARG A 388 17.67 5.10 -1.16
N LEU A 389 18.78 5.31 -1.87
CA LEU A 389 19.43 4.24 -2.63
C LEU A 389 20.00 3.16 -1.70
N ILE A 390 20.49 3.53 -0.52
CA ILE A 390 20.89 2.58 0.51
C ILE A 390 19.70 1.83 1.13
N GLU A 391 18.53 2.46 1.31
CA GLU A 391 17.29 1.74 1.71
C GLU A 391 16.93 0.65 0.70
N THR A 392 16.96 0.96 -0.61
CA THR A 392 16.66 0.00 -1.68
C THR A 392 17.71 -1.10 -1.76
N LEU A 393 19.00 -0.74 -1.75
CA LEU A 393 20.11 -1.70 -1.66
C LEU A 393 19.93 -2.66 -0.48
N VAL A 394 19.74 -2.12 0.73
CA VAL A 394 19.55 -2.94 1.94
C VAL A 394 18.28 -3.78 1.87
N THR A 395 17.20 -3.30 1.25
CA THR A 395 15.95 -4.07 1.15
C THR A 395 16.08 -5.25 0.19
N HIS A 396 16.66 -5.05 -1.00
CA HIS A 396 16.64 -6.05 -2.09
C HIS A 396 17.93 -6.88 -2.23
N ALA A 397 19.07 -6.47 -1.66
CA ALA A 397 20.37 -7.12 -1.90
C ALA A 397 20.42 -8.63 -1.56
N PRO A 398 21.20 -9.45 -2.30
CA PRO A 398 21.34 -10.88 -2.05
C PRO A 398 21.86 -11.18 -0.63
N GLY A 399 21.47 -12.31 -0.07
CA GLY A 399 21.80 -12.67 1.33
C GLY A 399 23.30 -12.70 1.67
N LYS A 400 24.19 -12.93 0.69
CA LYS A 400 25.65 -12.81 0.87
C LYS A 400 26.09 -11.35 1.06
N ILE A 401 25.58 -10.44 0.22
CA ILE A 401 25.86 -9.00 0.27
C ILE A 401 25.27 -8.39 1.55
N PHE A 402 24.01 -8.69 1.86
CA PHE A 402 23.35 -8.19 3.07
C PHE A 402 24.08 -8.63 4.36
N LYS A 403 24.60 -9.86 4.43
CA LYS A 403 25.39 -10.31 5.58
C LYS A 403 26.66 -9.47 5.77
N ALA A 404 27.43 -9.22 4.71
CA ALA A 404 28.63 -8.40 4.78
C ALA A 404 28.33 -6.93 5.16
N LEU A 405 27.32 -6.32 4.53
CA LEU A 405 26.82 -4.99 4.91
C LEU A 405 26.43 -4.94 6.39
N ASN A 406 25.68 -5.94 6.87
CA ASN A 406 25.26 -5.99 8.27
C ASN A 406 26.43 -6.17 9.24
N GLN A 407 27.33 -7.11 8.97
CA GLN A 407 28.42 -7.48 9.88
C GLN A 407 29.48 -6.38 10.01
N ASN A 408 29.81 -5.69 8.91
CA ASN A 408 30.96 -4.79 8.88
C ASN A 408 30.57 -3.31 8.99
N ILE A 409 29.38 -2.92 8.52
CA ILE A 409 28.94 -1.52 8.46
C ILE A 409 27.81 -1.25 9.46
N PHE A 410 26.67 -1.94 9.33
CA PHE A 410 25.46 -1.56 10.07
C PHE A 410 25.43 -2.01 11.54
N LEU A 411 25.59 -3.30 11.82
CA LEU A 411 25.43 -3.87 13.18
C LEU A 411 26.45 -3.33 14.21
N PRO A 412 27.72 -3.04 13.88
CA PRO A 412 28.68 -2.49 14.85
C PRO A 412 28.36 -1.06 15.32
N ARG A 413 27.51 -0.33 14.58
CA ARG A 413 27.18 1.09 14.85
C ARG A 413 25.67 1.38 14.76
N ILE A 414 24.82 0.35 14.92
CA ILE A 414 23.37 0.44 14.70
C ILE A 414 22.68 1.46 15.62
N GLN A 415 23.14 1.56 16.88
CA GLN A 415 22.74 2.58 17.86
C GLN A 415 23.21 4.00 17.51
N GLY A 416 24.19 4.15 16.62
CA GLY A 416 24.51 5.41 15.97
C GLY A 416 23.45 5.78 14.92
N TYR A 417 23.28 4.92 13.92
CA TYR A 417 22.42 5.20 12.76
C TYR A 417 20.95 5.48 13.14
N VAL A 418 20.36 4.72 14.07
CA VAL A 418 18.94 4.93 14.46
C VAL A 418 18.65 6.29 15.11
N ARG A 419 19.67 6.99 15.63
CA ARG A 419 19.54 8.29 16.32
C ARG A 419 19.72 9.50 15.40
N ASN A 420 20.29 9.32 14.22
CA ASN A 420 20.45 10.35 13.21
C ASN A 420 19.23 10.37 12.27
N ASP A 421 18.82 11.55 11.81
CA ASP A 421 17.63 11.82 10.97
C ASP A 421 17.62 11.13 9.60
N ILE A 422 18.79 10.92 9.01
CA ILE A 422 18.92 10.39 7.66
C ILE A 422 19.16 8.88 7.70
N SER A 423 20.22 8.47 8.39
CA SER A 423 20.66 7.07 8.47
C SER A 423 19.72 6.14 9.24
N CYS A 424 18.74 6.67 9.99
CA CYS A 424 17.72 5.84 10.63
C CYS A 424 16.80 5.13 9.61
N TYR A 425 16.62 5.69 8.40
CA TYR A 425 15.80 5.04 7.36
C TYR A 425 16.49 3.79 6.77
N PRO A 426 17.77 3.83 6.33
CA PRO A 426 18.58 2.63 6.10
C PRO A 426 18.58 1.63 7.27
N ALA A 427 18.75 2.11 8.51
CA ALA A 427 18.77 1.25 9.69
C ALA A 427 17.45 0.49 9.90
N ILE A 428 16.29 1.11 9.62
CA ILE A 428 14.98 0.45 9.64
C ILE A 428 14.95 -0.72 8.64
N ARG A 429 15.50 -0.57 7.44
CA ARG A 429 15.57 -1.67 6.44
C ARG A 429 16.48 -2.81 6.89
N VAL A 430 17.60 -2.49 7.57
CA VAL A 430 18.46 -3.50 8.19
C VAL A 430 17.68 -4.29 9.24
N LEU A 431 17.08 -3.60 10.21
CA LEU A 431 16.30 -4.20 11.30
C LEU A 431 15.16 -5.10 10.78
N GLN A 432 14.48 -4.69 9.72
CA GLN A 432 13.45 -5.50 9.05
C GLN A 432 14.01 -6.85 8.53
N ARG A 433 15.25 -6.89 8.04
CA ARG A 433 15.88 -8.10 7.49
C ARG A 433 16.61 -8.99 8.50
N LEU A 434 16.90 -8.52 9.72
CA LEU A 434 17.72 -9.27 10.68
C LEU A 434 17.18 -10.67 11.04
N GLY A 435 18.12 -11.59 11.26
CA GLY A 435 17.87 -12.87 11.95
C GLY A 435 17.64 -12.67 13.44
N LYS A 436 17.26 -13.73 14.17
CA LYS A 436 16.94 -13.66 15.61
C LYS A 436 18.11 -13.08 16.42
N ASP A 437 19.30 -13.62 16.21
CA ASP A 437 20.45 -13.40 17.10
C ASP A 437 21.10 -12.03 16.84
N ASP A 438 21.18 -11.61 15.57
CA ASP A 438 21.65 -10.27 15.22
C ASP A 438 20.62 -9.18 15.60
N LEU A 439 19.32 -9.48 15.58
CA LEU A 439 18.30 -8.56 16.10
C LEU A 439 18.41 -8.39 17.62
N ALA A 440 18.68 -9.47 18.38
CA ALA A 440 18.94 -9.36 19.82
C ALA A 440 20.16 -8.47 20.10
N LYS A 441 21.29 -8.70 19.43
CA LYS A 441 22.49 -7.83 19.52
C LYS A 441 22.20 -6.37 19.16
N ALA A 442 21.35 -6.13 18.16
CA ALA A 442 20.95 -4.78 17.79
C ALA A 442 20.08 -4.13 18.88
N VAL A 443 19.13 -4.87 19.47
CA VAL A 443 18.34 -4.37 20.60
C VAL A 443 19.22 -4.08 21.81
N ASP A 444 20.18 -4.93 22.15
CA ASP A 444 21.08 -4.68 23.29
C ASP A 444 21.92 -3.40 23.12
N GLN A 445 22.36 -3.08 21.90
CA GLN A 445 23.02 -1.81 21.60
C GLN A 445 22.07 -0.61 21.59
N ILE A 446 20.82 -0.78 21.15
CA ILE A 446 19.86 0.33 20.98
C ILE A 446 19.09 0.63 22.28
N ALA A 447 18.81 -0.37 23.13
CA ALA A 447 17.97 -0.21 24.32
C ALA A 447 18.39 0.93 25.26
N PRO A 448 19.69 1.16 25.58
CA PRO A 448 20.13 2.30 26.38
C PRO A 448 19.85 3.66 25.74
N THR A 449 19.61 3.71 24.43
CA THR A 449 19.33 4.94 23.67
C THR A 449 17.85 5.20 23.44
N VAL A 450 16.94 4.30 23.84
CA VAL A 450 15.49 4.44 23.57
C VAL A 450 14.90 5.74 24.13
N PRO A 451 15.27 6.25 25.32
CA PRO A 451 14.82 7.58 25.76
C PRO A 451 15.19 8.71 24.80
N GLN A 452 16.39 8.65 24.18
CA GLN A 452 16.81 9.60 23.15
C GLN A 452 16.08 9.40 21.81
N LEU A 453 15.61 8.18 21.51
CA LEU A 453 14.74 7.92 20.37
C LEU A 453 13.32 8.46 20.59
N VAL A 454 12.81 8.43 21.83
CA VAL A 454 11.50 9.02 22.17
C VAL A 454 11.55 10.54 22.06
N SER A 455 12.55 11.20 22.66
CA SER A 455 12.67 12.66 22.62
C SER A 455 12.99 13.22 21.22
N LYS A 456 13.64 12.43 20.36
CA LYS A 456 13.82 12.74 18.92
C LYS A 456 12.67 12.26 18.02
N ALA A 457 11.53 11.86 18.57
CA ALA A 457 10.33 11.40 17.86
C ALA A 457 10.55 10.23 16.86
N ARG A 458 11.50 9.33 17.12
CA ARG A 458 11.91 8.24 16.22
C ARG A 458 11.01 7.01 16.32
N TYR A 459 9.71 7.23 16.40
CA TYR A 459 8.70 6.20 16.66
C TYR A 459 8.65 5.11 15.57
N ASN A 460 9.04 5.41 14.33
CA ASN A 460 9.18 4.42 13.25
C ASN A 460 10.30 3.40 13.50
N VAL A 461 11.42 3.81 14.13
CA VAL A 461 12.46 2.88 14.56
C VAL A 461 11.91 1.96 15.65
N LEU A 462 11.23 2.53 16.64
CA LEU A 462 10.67 1.78 17.76
C LEU A 462 9.59 0.81 17.29
N SER A 463 8.67 1.23 16.41
CA SER A 463 7.63 0.36 15.81
C SER A 463 8.27 -0.80 15.07
N THR A 464 9.32 -0.53 14.27
CA THR A 464 10.11 -1.58 13.60
C THR A 464 10.72 -2.54 14.62
N LEU A 465 11.39 -2.06 15.66
CA LEU A 465 12.00 -2.92 16.68
C LEU A 465 10.96 -3.81 17.35
N PHE A 466 9.83 -3.26 17.81
CA PHE A 466 8.75 -4.04 18.42
C PHE A 466 8.14 -5.09 17.46
N GLU A 467 7.83 -4.70 16.21
CA GLU A 467 7.30 -5.60 15.18
C GLU A 467 8.27 -6.74 14.85
N ARG A 468 9.56 -6.46 14.73
CA ARG A 468 10.58 -7.49 14.44
C ARG A 468 10.87 -8.36 15.66
N CYS A 469 10.90 -7.81 16.87
CA CYS A 469 11.07 -8.60 18.09
C CYS A 469 9.90 -9.57 18.32
N ALA A 470 8.66 -9.12 18.11
CA ALA A 470 7.48 -9.98 18.16
C ALA A 470 7.52 -11.06 17.07
N ALA A 471 7.81 -10.69 15.81
CA ALA A 471 7.94 -11.64 14.70
C ALA A 471 9.13 -12.63 14.83
N ARG A 472 10.03 -12.44 15.79
CA ARG A 472 11.13 -13.37 16.14
C ARG A 472 10.95 -14.06 17.50
N ASN A 473 9.86 -13.78 18.22
CA ASN A 473 9.56 -14.29 19.57
C ASN A 473 10.71 -14.05 20.58
N ILE A 474 11.30 -12.85 20.57
CA ILE A 474 12.36 -12.43 21.50
C ILE A 474 11.77 -11.52 22.58
N ASN A 475 11.13 -12.16 23.56
CA ASN A 475 10.27 -11.48 24.54
C ASN A 475 11.05 -10.67 25.60
N ASP A 476 12.30 -11.02 25.88
CA ASP A 476 13.13 -10.26 26.82
C ASP A 476 13.64 -8.95 26.19
N GLU A 477 13.89 -8.98 24.88
CA GLU A 477 14.19 -7.80 24.06
C GLU A 477 12.98 -6.85 24.01
N ILE A 478 11.76 -7.38 23.92
CA ILE A 478 10.52 -6.59 24.07
C ILE A 478 10.45 -5.93 25.46
N LYS A 479 10.84 -6.62 26.55
CA LYS A 479 10.90 -6.03 27.91
C LYS A 479 11.96 -4.93 28.00
N LYS A 480 13.16 -5.14 27.45
CA LYS A 480 14.25 -4.14 27.39
C LYS A 480 13.76 -2.86 26.68
N LEU A 481 13.12 -3.01 25.51
CA LEU A 481 12.55 -1.90 24.75
C LEU A 481 11.39 -1.21 25.49
N MET A 482 10.48 -1.96 26.13
CA MET A 482 9.38 -1.38 26.92
C MET A 482 9.87 -0.58 28.13
N LYS A 483 10.96 -1.02 28.79
CA LYS A 483 11.59 -0.27 29.88
C LYS A 483 12.08 1.09 29.38
N GLY A 484 12.95 1.08 28.36
CA GLY A 484 13.49 2.32 27.78
C GLY A 484 12.43 3.23 27.15
N LEU A 485 11.34 2.67 26.64
CA LEU A 485 10.20 3.43 26.13
C LEU A 485 9.45 4.15 27.26
N LYS A 486 9.19 3.48 28.38
CA LYS A 486 8.59 4.13 29.55
C LYS A 486 9.52 5.23 30.09
N GLU A 487 10.79 4.92 30.31
CA GLU A 487 11.82 5.89 30.74
C GLU A 487 11.93 7.11 29.80
N GLY A 488 11.68 6.93 28.50
CA GLY A 488 11.64 8.02 27.53
C GLY A 488 10.33 8.82 27.46
N CYS A 489 9.21 8.25 27.92
CA CYS A 489 7.90 8.92 27.88
C CYS A 489 7.57 9.65 29.19
N GLY A 490 7.90 9.05 30.34
CA GLY A 490 7.60 9.60 31.66
C GLY A 490 7.42 8.53 32.76
N SER A 491 6.99 8.96 33.95
CA SER A 491 6.86 8.09 35.13
C SER A 491 5.45 7.57 35.37
N GLN A 492 4.43 8.31 34.92
CA GLN A 492 3.03 7.99 35.11
C GLN A 492 2.52 7.11 33.95
N PRO A 493 1.49 6.27 34.17
CA PRO A 493 0.94 5.46 33.09
C PRO A 493 0.44 6.31 31.90
N ALA A 494 -0.17 7.47 32.16
CA ALA A 494 -0.68 8.38 31.14
C ALA A 494 0.40 8.91 30.17
N ASP A 495 1.62 9.09 30.66
CA ASP A 495 2.74 9.72 29.93
C ASP A 495 3.07 8.99 28.60
N LEU A 496 2.84 7.67 28.53
CA LEU A 496 3.06 6.88 27.32
C LEU A 496 2.19 7.34 26.14
N VAL A 497 0.88 7.52 26.34
CA VAL A 497 -0.02 8.00 25.27
C VAL A 497 0.09 9.52 25.12
N MET A 498 0.27 10.27 26.20
CA MET A 498 0.44 11.73 26.13
C MET A 498 1.66 12.13 25.31
N THR A 499 2.82 11.52 25.55
CA THR A 499 4.06 11.82 24.80
C THR A 499 3.96 11.33 23.35
N LEU A 500 3.53 10.08 23.11
CA LEU A 500 3.51 9.51 21.76
C LEU A 500 2.44 10.14 20.83
N CYS A 501 1.30 10.60 21.36
CA CYS A 501 0.31 11.34 20.56
C CYS A 501 0.43 12.87 20.67
N SER A 502 1.47 13.37 21.37
CA SER A 502 1.76 14.79 21.58
C SER A 502 0.60 15.58 22.21
N LEU A 503 -0.12 14.95 23.15
CA LEU A 503 -1.32 15.51 23.79
C LEU A 503 -1.01 16.58 24.86
N SER A 504 0.25 16.66 25.29
CA SER A 504 0.75 17.55 26.35
C SER A 504 0.93 19.01 25.92
N ALA A 505 0.90 19.31 24.62
CA ALA A 505 0.86 20.69 24.14
C ALA A 505 -0.49 21.33 24.52
N SER A 506 -0.44 22.48 25.20
CA SER A 506 -1.60 23.35 25.33
C SER A 506 -1.71 24.24 24.09
N GLU A 507 -2.94 24.64 23.76
CA GLU A 507 -3.25 25.53 22.63
C GLU A 507 -2.63 26.94 22.81
N GLU A 508 -2.06 27.23 23.99
CA GLU A 508 -1.34 28.45 24.32
C GLU A 508 0.15 28.43 23.89
N GLU A 509 0.78 27.25 23.77
CA GLU A 509 2.17 27.15 23.29
C GLU A 509 2.24 27.25 21.76
N GLU A 510 1.32 26.60 21.04
CA GLU A 510 1.26 26.65 19.58
C GLU A 510 1.06 28.08 19.06
N GLN A 511 0.27 28.90 19.77
CA GLN A 511 0.04 30.29 19.40
C GLN A 511 1.28 31.19 19.47
N LYS A 512 2.31 30.81 20.24
CA LYS A 512 3.52 31.61 20.46
C LYS A 512 4.60 31.39 19.39
N LYS A 513 4.63 30.24 18.70
CA LYS A 513 5.66 29.91 17.68
C LYS A 513 5.23 30.26 16.25
N LYS A 514 4.98 31.55 15.98
CA LYS A 514 4.49 32.06 14.68
C LYS A 514 5.58 32.58 13.73
N LYS A 515 6.37 31.67 13.17
CA LYS A 515 6.91 31.76 11.79
C LYS A 515 6.75 30.37 11.15
N ASP A 516 6.20 30.33 9.92
CA ASP A 516 5.81 29.14 9.15
C ASP A 516 4.86 28.12 9.85
N VAL A 517 3.59 28.51 9.99
CA VAL A 517 2.54 27.67 10.59
C VAL A 517 2.23 26.41 9.76
N GLN A 518 2.39 26.45 8.42
CA GLN A 518 1.99 25.32 7.57
C GLN A 518 3.00 24.17 7.58
N GLN A 519 4.29 24.45 7.75
CA GLN A 519 5.29 23.37 7.86
C GLN A 519 5.29 22.74 9.26
N VAL A 520 5.15 23.55 10.32
CA VAL A 520 5.09 23.07 11.71
C VAL A 520 3.91 22.11 11.92
N THR A 521 2.70 22.49 11.49
CA THR A 521 1.49 21.65 11.62
C THR A 521 1.58 20.33 10.85
N LYS A 522 2.20 20.32 9.66
CA LYS A 522 2.45 19.08 8.89
C LYS A 522 3.44 18.14 9.59
N ASN A 523 4.53 18.68 10.16
CA ASN A 523 5.51 17.88 10.89
C ASN A 523 4.89 17.29 12.18
N GLN A 524 4.12 18.10 12.91
CA GLN A 524 3.37 17.67 14.09
C GLN A 524 2.36 16.55 13.79
N TYR A 525 1.59 16.67 12.70
CA TYR A 525 0.70 15.59 12.24
C TYR A 525 1.47 14.31 11.92
N ALA A 526 2.63 14.41 11.24
CA ALA A 526 3.47 13.25 10.94
C ALA A 526 4.01 12.58 12.21
N VAL A 527 4.52 13.36 13.18
CA VAL A 527 4.98 12.86 14.49
C VAL A 527 3.85 12.15 15.24
N GLN A 528 2.68 12.78 15.38
CA GLN A 528 1.51 12.18 16.01
C GLN A 528 1.06 10.90 15.28
N SER A 529 1.09 10.87 13.95
CA SER A 529 0.73 9.68 13.16
C SER A 529 1.73 8.54 13.36
N HIS A 530 3.03 8.82 13.49
CA HIS A 530 4.05 7.81 13.79
C HIS A 530 3.93 7.26 15.22
N GLY A 531 3.60 8.11 16.20
CA GLY A 531 3.42 7.70 17.60
C GLY A 531 2.12 6.94 17.82
N ALA A 532 1.03 7.35 17.16
CA ALA A 532 -0.21 6.57 17.08
C ALA A 532 0.03 5.19 16.43
N LYS A 533 0.79 5.14 15.32
CA LYS A 533 1.20 3.87 14.70
C LYS A 533 1.99 2.99 15.69
N LEU A 534 2.97 3.55 16.40
CA LEU A 534 3.70 2.82 17.46
C LEU A 534 2.73 2.26 18.51
N LEU A 535 1.79 3.06 19.05
CA LEU A 535 0.79 2.59 20.01
C LEU A 535 -0.08 1.44 19.47
N THR A 536 -0.56 1.51 18.22
CA THR A 536 -1.29 0.39 17.59
C THR A 536 -0.44 -0.86 17.41
N THR A 537 0.87 -0.69 17.13
CA THR A 537 1.84 -1.79 17.11
C THR A 537 2.00 -2.42 18.48
N LEU A 538 2.17 -1.63 19.55
CA LEU A 538 2.25 -2.16 20.93
C LEU A 538 0.96 -2.90 21.33
N LEU A 539 -0.21 -2.41 20.93
CA LEU A 539 -1.50 -3.08 21.15
C LEU A 539 -1.62 -4.45 20.47
N SER A 540 -0.84 -4.71 19.41
CA SER A 540 -0.80 -6.04 18.76
C SER A 540 0.12 -7.05 19.46
N ILE A 541 0.91 -6.64 20.47
CA ILE A 541 1.93 -7.47 21.10
C ILE A 541 1.54 -7.79 22.56
N PRO A 542 1.48 -9.08 22.97
CA PRO A 542 1.22 -9.47 24.35
C PRO A 542 2.28 -8.91 25.32
N GLY A 543 1.83 -8.13 26.31
CA GLY A 543 2.70 -7.44 27.28
C GLY A 543 2.69 -5.93 27.05
N PRO A 544 3.29 -5.40 25.95
CA PRO A 544 3.16 -4.00 25.57
C PRO A 544 1.71 -3.50 25.49
N SER A 545 0.78 -4.33 25.01
CA SER A 545 -0.64 -4.00 24.94
C SER A 545 -1.25 -3.59 26.28
N LYS A 546 -0.89 -4.29 27.36
CA LYS A 546 -1.30 -3.96 28.74
C LYS A 546 -0.87 -2.54 29.13
N ALA A 547 0.35 -2.13 28.79
CA ALA A 547 0.86 -0.80 29.12
C ALA A 547 0.10 0.31 28.37
N VAL A 548 -0.36 0.06 27.14
CA VAL A 548 -1.20 1.01 26.40
C VAL A 548 -2.61 1.07 27.00
N HIS A 549 -3.20 -0.07 27.39
CA HIS A 549 -4.49 -0.10 28.08
C HIS A 549 -4.45 0.63 29.44
N GLU A 550 -3.39 0.42 30.22
CA GLU A 550 -3.13 1.15 31.48
C GLU A 550 -2.97 2.66 31.24
N SER A 551 -2.28 3.05 30.17
CA SER A 551 -2.09 4.45 29.80
C SER A 551 -3.40 5.14 29.43
N ILE A 552 -4.22 4.52 28.58
CA ILE A 552 -5.52 5.07 28.15
C ILE A 552 -6.49 5.24 29.33
N LEU A 553 -6.49 4.32 30.30
CA LEU A 553 -7.33 4.46 31.51
C LEU A 553 -6.82 5.51 32.51
N ALA A 554 -5.55 5.93 32.41
CA ALA A 554 -4.96 6.97 33.25
C ALA A 554 -5.08 8.38 32.65
N LEU A 555 -5.57 8.52 31.41
CA LEU A 555 -5.81 9.81 30.79
C LEU A 555 -7.02 10.54 31.42
N PRO A 556 -6.91 11.85 31.68
CA PRO A 556 -8.07 12.73 31.88
C PRO A 556 -9.08 12.64 30.72
N SER A 557 -10.37 12.80 31.04
CA SER A 557 -11.48 12.63 30.07
C SER A 557 -11.33 13.53 28.85
N ASP A 558 -10.89 14.77 29.03
CA ASP A 558 -10.61 15.75 27.97
C ASP A 558 -9.51 15.27 27.02
N LEU A 559 -8.45 14.63 27.52
CA LEU A 559 -7.38 14.07 26.67
C LEU A 559 -7.84 12.80 25.93
N VAL A 560 -8.74 12.00 26.50
CA VAL A 560 -9.40 10.90 25.78
C VAL A 560 -10.28 11.44 24.65
N LEU A 561 -11.03 12.53 24.88
CA LEU A 561 -11.84 13.20 23.86
C LEU A 561 -10.99 13.86 22.78
N ARG A 562 -9.85 14.47 23.14
CA ARG A 562 -8.86 14.99 22.19
C ARG A 562 -8.34 13.86 21.30
N LEU A 563 -7.88 12.75 21.89
CA LEU A 563 -7.41 11.57 21.17
C LEU A 563 -8.50 10.92 20.26
N ALA A 564 -9.78 11.05 20.59
CA ALA A 564 -10.88 10.59 19.75
C ALA A 564 -11.23 11.53 18.58
N ASN A 565 -10.79 12.79 18.60
CA ASN A 565 -11.23 13.85 17.69
C ASN A 565 -10.13 14.56 16.89
N THR A 566 -8.84 14.46 17.26
CA THR A 566 -7.78 15.20 16.56
C THR A 566 -7.54 14.70 15.13
N SER A 567 -7.45 13.38 14.92
CA SER A 567 -7.01 12.83 13.63
C SER A 567 -7.40 11.35 13.45
N LEU A 568 -7.41 10.87 12.20
CA LEU A 568 -7.65 9.44 11.92
C LEU A 568 -6.63 8.51 12.63
N PRO A 569 -5.32 8.80 12.65
CA PRO A 569 -4.37 7.98 13.42
C PRO A 569 -4.66 7.96 14.93
N THR A 570 -5.03 9.09 15.54
CA THR A 570 -5.28 9.15 16.99
C THR A 570 -6.54 8.37 17.40
N VAL A 571 -7.66 8.54 16.69
CA VAL A 571 -8.85 7.72 16.97
C VAL A 571 -8.61 6.23 16.68
N THR A 572 -7.70 5.91 15.75
CA THR A 572 -7.30 4.52 15.46
C THR A 572 -6.58 3.86 16.66
N VAL A 573 -5.92 4.62 17.53
CA VAL A 573 -5.39 4.09 18.80
C VAL A 573 -6.55 3.59 19.68
N LEU A 574 -7.63 4.37 19.79
CA LEU A 574 -8.78 4.03 20.62
C LEU A 574 -9.63 2.88 20.03
N THR A 575 -9.87 2.87 18.70
CA THR A 575 -10.58 1.76 18.05
C THR A 575 -9.78 0.46 18.10
N THR A 576 -8.44 0.52 17.96
CA THR A 576 -7.58 -0.65 18.16
C THR A 576 -7.62 -1.08 19.63
N ALA A 577 -7.45 -0.17 20.59
CA ALA A 577 -7.39 -0.50 22.01
C ALA A 577 -8.66 -1.18 22.52
N ILE A 578 -9.84 -0.74 22.06
CA ILE A 578 -11.13 -1.33 22.45
C ILE A 578 -11.42 -2.66 21.73
N ALA A 579 -10.88 -2.86 20.52
CA ALA A 579 -10.92 -4.14 19.80
C ALA A 579 -9.90 -5.18 20.33
N THR A 580 -8.80 -4.74 20.94
CA THR A 580 -7.79 -5.62 21.55
C THR A 580 -8.28 -6.15 22.92
N PRO A 581 -8.22 -7.48 23.18
CA PRO A 581 -8.44 -8.04 24.52
C PRO A 581 -7.44 -7.51 25.54
N SER A 582 -7.91 -7.17 26.74
CA SER A 582 -7.11 -6.58 27.81
C SER A 582 -6.97 -7.53 29.00
N SER A 583 -5.78 -7.57 29.61
CA SER A 583 -5.59 -8.22 30.91
C SER A 583 -6.37 -7.54 32.05
N ASN A 584 -6.87 -6.32 31.82
CA ASN A 584 -7.87 -5.69 32.68
C ASN A 584 -9.26 -5.90 32.06
N SER A 585 -10.03 -6.84 32.60
CA SER A 585 -11.40 -7.15 32.15
C SER A 585 -12.40 -5.99 32.27
N VAL A 586 -12.02 -4.90 32.94
CA VAL A 586 -12.82 -3.67 33.07
C VAL A 586 -12.43 -2.63 31.99
N PHE A 587 -11.37 -2.83 31.20
CA PHE A 587 -10.84 -1.83 30.27
C PHE A 587 -11.89 -1.23 29.32
N GLN A 588 -12.58 -2.06 28.53
CA GLN A 588 -13.53 -1.57 27.53
C GLN A 588 -14.74 -0.90 28.19
N LYS A 589 -15.18 -1.41 29.35
CA LYS A 589 -16.20 -0.78 30.21
C LYS A 589 -15.73 0.59 30.74
N GLY A 590 -14.48 0.70 31.19
CA GLY A 590 -13.90 1.93 31.72
C GLY A 590 -13.87 3.02 30.66
N LEU A 591 -13.26 2.74 29.51
CA LEU A 591 -13.18 3.67 28.37
C LEU A 591 -14.57 4.15 27.93
N VAL A 592 -15.56 3.26 27.80
CA VAL A 592 -16.92 3.65 27.40
C VAL A 592 -17.65 4.46 28.47
N ASN A 593 -17.38 4.24 29.76
CA ASN A 593 -17.92 5.10 30.81
C ASN A 593 -17.31 6.52 30.75
N THR A 594 -16.01 6.67 30.47
CA THR A 594 -15.36 7.98 30.26
C THR A 594 -15.96 8.73 29.07
N LEU A 595 -16.29 8.02 27.99
CA LEU A 595 -16.89 8.60 26.77
C LEU A 595 -18.41 8.87 26.92
N MET A 596 -19.08 8.32 27.94
CA MET A 596 -20.53 8.32 28.08
C MET A 596 -21.19 9.72 28.00
N PRO A 597 -20.63 10.80 28.56
CA PRO A 597 -21.24 12.13 28.46
C PRO A 597 -21.21 12.73 27.04
N HIS A 598 -20.33 12.24 26.16
CA HIS A 598 -20.01 12.83 24.85
C HIS A 598 -20.36 11.92 23.67
N ILE A 599 -21.14 10.86 23.90
CA ILE A 599 -21.53 9.88 22.87
C ILE A 599 -22.19 10.53 21.65
N ALA A 600 -23.00 11.57 21.85
CA ALA A 600 -23.68 12.29 20.76
C ALA A 600 -22.70 13.16 19.95
N ASP A 601 -21.86 13.96 20.62
CA ASP A 601 -20.81 14.78 20.02
C ASP A 601 -19.88 13.90 19.16
N LEU A 602 -19.39 12.80 19.75
CA LEU A 602 -18.52 11.84 19.09
C LEU A 602 -19.21 11.16 17.90
N ALA A 603 -20.50 10.86 17.98
CA ALA A 603 -21.23 10.24 16.87
C ALA A 603 -21.37 11.13 15.62
N THR A 604 -21.31 12.46 15.79
CA THR A 604 -21.36 13.43 14.68
C THR A 604 -19.97 13.93 14.23
N SER A 605 -18.95 13.77 15.07
CA SER A 605 -17.54 14.11 14.78
C SER A 605 -16.96 13.41 13.54
N GLN A 606 -16.14 14.13 12.77
CA GLN A 606 -15.40 13.62 11.60
C GLN A 606 -14.55 12.38 11.92
N TYR A 607 -14.00 12.27 13.13
CA TYR A 607 -13.16 11.14 13.53
C TYR A 607 -13.81 10.29 14.63
N GLY A 608 -14.44 10.92 15.64
CA GLY A 608 -15.01 10.24 16.80
C GLY A 608 -16.06 9.18 16.48
N HIS A 609 -16.78 9.33 15.36
CA HIS A 609 -17.84 8.39 14.96
C HIS A 609 -17.30 6.98 14.67
N ASN A 610 -16.02 6.86 14.31
CA ASN A 610 -15.34 5.57 14.14
C ASN A 610 -15.19 4.81 15.47
N LEU A 611 -14.97 5.54 16.58
CA LEU A 611 -14.93 4.96 17.92
C LEU A 611 -16.32 4.53 18.38
N ILE A 612 -17.36 5.34 18.11
CA ILE A 612 -18.74 4.97 18.42
C ILE A 612 -19.19 3.76 17.59
N ASN A 613 -18.78 3.65 16.32
CA ASN A 613 -18.97 2.44 15.52
C ASN A 613 -18.27 1.22 16.15
N ALA A 614 -16.99 1.34 16.53
CA ALA A 614 -16.21 0.24 17.12
C ALA A 614 -16.83 -0.29 18.43
N ILE A 615 -17.40 0.58 19.28
CA ILE A 615 -18.11 0.19 20.52
C ILE A 615 -19.30 -0.75 20.23
N ALA A 616 -19.95 -0.64 19.07
CA ALA A 616 -21.05 -1.54 18.69
C ALA A 616 -20.57 -2.98 18.46
N GLU A 617 -19.36 -3.16 17.91
CA GLU A 617 -18.82 -4.44 17.46
C GLU A 617 -18.23 -5.33 18.56
N ILE A 618 -17.98 -4.78 19.75
CA ILE A 618 -17.43 -5.53 20.89
C ILE A 618 -18.54 -6.41 21.49
N PRO A 619 -18.36 -7.71 21.75
CA PRO A 619 -19.40 -8.54 22.34
C PRO A 619 -19.81 -8.05 23.74
N SER A 620 -21.05 -8.33 24.13
CA SER A 620 -21.56 -8.09 25.48
C SER A 620 -21.27 -9.22 26.47
N LYS A 621 -20.68 -10.33 26.02
CA LYS A 621 -20.13 -11.40 26.84
C LYS A 621 -18.67 -11.70 26.45
N GLY A 622 -17.80 -11.84 27.45
CA GLY A 622 -16.39 -12.15 27.26
C GLY A 622 -15.58 -11.74 28.49
N LYS A 623 -14.55 -12.52 28.86
CA LYS A 623 -13.76 -12.29 30.08
C LYS A 623 -12.83 -11.08 29.94
N ASP A 624 -11.98 -11.10 28.92
CA ASP A 624 -10.89 -10.14 28.71
C ASP A 624 -11.23 -9.14 27.57
N TRP A 625 -12.40 -9.28 26.97
CA TRP A 625 -12.92 -8.43 25.88
C TRP A 625 -14.44 -8.47 25.88
N SER A 626 -15.10 -7.48 26.53
CA SER A 626 -16.55 -7.30 26.41
C SER A 626 -17.03 -5.90 26.85
N ILE A 627 -18.22 -5.51 26.41
CA ILE A 627 -18.96 -4.32 26.88
C ILE A 627 -20.35 -4.77 27.35
N PRO A 628 -20.59 -4.87 28.68
CA PRO A 628 -21.83 -5.38 29.23
C PRO A 628 -23.08 -4.73 28.63
N GLN A 629 -24.11 -5.55 28.36
CA GLN A 629 -25.31 -5.16 27.61
C GLN A 629 -25.97 -3.87 28.13
N HIS A 630 -26.05 -3.68 29.45
CA HIS A 630 -26.62 -2.48 30.07
C HIS A 630 -25.85 -1.18 29.76
N ILE A 631 -24.57 -1.27 29.36
CA ILE A 631 -23.76 -0.13 28.92
C ILE A 631 -24.05 0.17 27.45
N LYS A 632 -24.16 -0.85 26.58
CA LYS A 632 -24.64 -0.67 25.20
C LYS A 632 -26.05 -0.07 25.16
N ASP A 633 -26.93 -0.51 26.05
CA ASP A 633 -28.27 0.08 26.22
C ASP A 633 -28.20 1.57 26.61
N LYS A 634 -27.27 1.98 27.48
CA LYS A 634 -27.03 3.41 27.80
C LYS A 634 -26.50 4.20 26.62
N VAL A 635 -25.47 3.71 25.93
CA VAL A 635 -24.89 4.35 24.73
C VAL A 635 -25.98 4.57 23.68
N MET A 636 -26.76 3.53 23.35
CA MET A 636 -27.83 3.65 22.36
C MET A 636 -28.99 4.56 22.83
N THR A 637 -29.24 4.68 24.13
CA THR A 637 -30.20 5.66 24.67
C THR A 637 -29.70 7.10 24.47
N ALA A 638 -28.40 7.37 24.67
CA ALA A 638 -27.79 8.68 24.43
C ALA A 638 -27.70 9.05 22.93
N LEU A 639 -27.56 8.05 22.05
CA LEU A 639 -27.70 8.23 20.59
C LEU A 639 -29.16 8.53 20.20
N ALA A 640 -30.13 7.85 20.81
CA ALA A 640 -31.56 8.04 20.52
C ALA A 640 -32.09 9.42 20.95
N SER A 641 -31.61 9.98 22.07
CA SER A 641 -32.01 11.34 22.49
C SER A 641 -31.53 12.45 21.56
N HIS A 642 -30.58 12.17 20.65
CA HIS A 642 -30.02 13.11 19.68
C HIS A 642 -30.27 12.68 18.22
N GLU A 643 -31.21 11.75 17.99
CA GLU A 643 -31.50 11.17 16.66
C GLU A 643 -31.62 12.19 15.51
N PRO A 644 -32.28 13.36 15.65
CA PRO A 644 -32.36 14.35 14.56
C PRO A 644 -30.98 14.84 14.09
N GLN A 645 -30.13 15.26 15.03
CA GLN A 645 -28.77 15.75 14.76
C GLN A 645 -27.89 14.65 14.14
N LEU A 646 -28.04 13.40 14.59
CA LEU A 646 -27.36 12.26 13.98
C LEU A 646 -27.81 12.04 12.53
N ARG A 647 -29.09 12.23 12.21
CA ARG A 647 -29.60 12.06 10.83
C ARG A 647 -29.15 13.15 9.87
N GLU A 648 -28.79 14.34 10.33
CA GLU A 648 -28.30 15.45 9.49
C GLU A 648 -26.89 15.19 8.93
N SER A 649 -25.98 14.62 9.73
CA SER A 649 -24.59 14.34 9.33
C SER A 649 -24.39 12.95 8.70
N TRP A 650 -23.41 12.80 7.79
CA TRP A 650 -23.05 11.47 7.27
C TRP A 650 -22.50 10.56 8.39
N MET A 651 -21.71 11.14 9.29
CA MET A 651 -21.11 10.47 10.46
C MET A 651 -22.19 9.89 11.38
N GLY A 652 -23.17 10.71 11.78
CA GLY A 652 -24.27 10.28 12.62
C GLY A 652 -25.19 9.26 11.95
N ARG A 653 -25.46 9.40 10.64
CA ARG A 653 -26.18 8.37 9.86
C ARG A 653 -25.41 7.05 9.81
N SER A 654 -24.07 7.10 9.73
CA SER A 654 -23.23 5.90 9.78
C SER A 654 -23.35 5.21 11.15
N VAL A 655 -23.24 5.96 12.25
CA VAL A 655 -23.41 5.45 13.63
C VAL A 655 -24.79 4.86 13.85
N TRP A 656 -25.86 5.57 13.45
CA TRP A 656 -27.24 5.11 13.59
C TRP A 656 -27.48 3.77 12.88
N ARG A 657 -26.93 3.61 11.67
CA ARG A 657 -26.99 2.38 10.88
C ARG A 657 -26.18 1.24 11.51
N THR A 658 -24.97 1.51 12.02
CA THR A 658 -24.13 0.50 12.70
C THR A 658 -24.79 -0.02 13.98
N TRP A 659 -25.31 0.90 14.80
CA TRP A 659 -26.03 0.59 16.04
C TRP A 659 -27.46 0.06 15.83
N LYS A 660 -27.92 -0.06 14.57
CA LYS A 660 -29.27 -0.52 14.21
C LYS A 660 -30.39 0.31 14.89
N GLY A 661 -30.22 1.62 14.96
CA GLY A 661 -31.07 2.52 15.75
C GLY A 661 -32.57 2.46 15.41
N ASP A 662 -32.91 2.29 14.13
CA ASP A 662 -34.31 2.11 13.70
C ASP A 662 -34.93 0.82 14.25
N MET A 663 -34.13 -0.26 14.35
CA MET A 663 -34.54 -1.53 14.97
C MET A 663 -34.58 -1.42 16.50
N TRP A 664 -33.65 -0.68 17.13
CA TRP A 664 -33.74 -0.38 18.57
C TRP A 664 -35.05 0.34 18.91
N LYS A 665 -35.43 1.34 18.10
CA LYS A 665 -36.60 2.21 18.28
C LYS A 665 -37.93 1.49 18.03
N THR A 666 -38.01 0.63 17.01
CA THR A 666 -39.25 -0.06 16.60
C THR A 666 -39.40 -1.48 17.15
N ARG A 667 -38.29 -2.21 17.28
CA ARG A 667 -38.24 -3.66 17.55
C ARG A 667 -37.13 -3.98 18.56
N ARG A 668 -37.30 -3.43 19.77
CA ARG A 668 -36.33 -3.52 20.89
C ARG A 668 -35.93 -4.95 21.26
N PHE A 669 -36.77 -5.95 20.97
CA PHE A 669 -36.48 -7.37 21.16
C PHE A 669 -35.48 -7.90 20.11
N ASP A 670 -35.75 -7.68 18.83
CA ASP A 670 -34.88 -8.04 17.70
C ASP A 670 -33.48 -7.42 17.87
N TRP A 671 -33.42 -6.15 18.31
CA TRP A 671 -32.15 -5.50 18.66
C TRP A 671 -31.38 -6.19 19.79
N LYS A 672 -32.09 -6.72 20.80
CA LYS A 672 -31.47 -7.53 21.86
C LYS A 672 -31.08 -8.94 21.40
N ASN A 673 -31.65 -9.46 20.31
CA ASN A 673 -31.24 -10.73 19.70
C ASN A 673 -30.04 -10.54 18.79
N TRP A 674 -30.01 -9.48 17.97
CA TRP A 674 -28.85 -9.08 17.18
C TRP A 674 -27.57 -8.92 18.02
N MET A 675 -27.67 -8.41 19.26
CA MET A 675 -26.50 -8.39 20.17
C MET A 675 -26.06 -9.78 20.65
N LYS A 676 -26.95 -10.77 20.75
CA LYS A 676 -26.59 -12.17 21.06
C LYS A 676 -25.98 -12.86 19.85
N GLU A 677 -26.54 -12.65 18.67
CA GLU A 677 -25.95 -13.09 17.39
C GLU A 677 -24.53 -12.53 17.24
N LEU A 678 -24.32 -11.27 17.64
CA LEU A 678 -22.99 -10.65 17.67
C LEU A 678 -22.07 -11.25 18.76
N ASP A 679 -22.59 -11.61 19.95
CA ASP A 679 -21.82 -12.40 20.94
C ASP A 679 -21.38 -13.75 20.36
N GLU A 680 -22.24 -14.41 19.58
CA GLU A 680 -22.01 -15.74 19.00
C GLU A 680 -21.04 -15.68 17.81
N ILE A 681 -21.19 -14.70 16.91
CA ILE A 681 -20.29 -14.45 15.77
C ILE A 681 -18.89 -14.03 16.24
N LYS A 682 -18.80 -13.26 17.33
CA LYS A 682 -17.51 -12.78 17.89
C LYS A 682 -16.98 -13.69 19.03
N ALA A 683 -17.62 -14.82 19.30
CA ALA A 683 -17.12 -15.78 20.28
C ALA A 683 -15.77 -16.38 19.82
N PRO A 684 -14.78 -16.58 20.72
CA PRO A 684 -13.57 -17.29 20.36
C PRO A 684 -13.91 -18.74 19.97
N ALA A 685 -13.30 -19.24 18.89
CA ALA A 685 -13.54 -20.57 18.32
C ALA A 685 -12.95 -21.72 19.17
N ALA A 686 -13.39 -21.80 20.44
CA ALA A 686 -12.92 -22.70 21.48
C ALA A 686 -14.08 -23.51 22.11
N ALA A 687 -15.16 -23.72 21.35
CA ALA A 687 -16.23 -24.65 21.69
C ALA A 687 -16.68 -25.39 20.42
N ALA A 688 -16.27 -26.65 20.26
CA ALA A 688 -16.91 -27.53 19.28
C ALA A 688 -18.38 -27.73 19.70
N PRO A 689 -19.35 -27.73 18.77
CA PRO A 689 -20.75 -27.89 19.11
C PRO A 689 -20.98 -29.26 19.73
N LYS A 690 -21.36 -29.30 21.02
CA LYS A 690 -21.99 -30.49 21.60
C LYS A 690 -23.37 -30.63 20.96
N ASN A 691 -23.50 -31.56 20.02
CA ASN A 691 -24.79 -31.87 19.39
C ASN A 691 -25.86 -32.08 20.47
N LYS A 692 -26.84 -31.18 20.51
CA LYS A 692 -28.13 -31.38 21.16
C LYS A 692 -29.21 -31.33 20.09
N GLY A 693 -29.65 -32.51 19.69
CA GLY A 693 -30.90 -32.71 18.95
C GLY A 693 -31.36 -34.17 19.07
N GLU A 694 -32.66 -34.45 19.20
CA GLU A 694 -33.76 -33.51 19.43
C GLU A 694 -34.97 -34.19 20.10
N VAL A 695 -35.91 -33.35 20.56
CA VAL A 695 -37.36 -33.58 20.78
C VAL A 695 -37.83 -35.00 21.17
N LYS A 696 -38.39 -35.11 22.39
CA LYS A 696 -39.46 -36.09 22.67
C LYS A 696 -40.76 -35.60 22.02
N ALA A 697 -41.32 -36.38 21.10
CA ALA A 697 -42.73 -36.26 20.71
C ALA A 697 -43.52 -37.38 21.41
N ASN A 698 -44.69 -37.06 21.96
CA ASN A 698 -45.56 -38.03 22.64
C ASN A 698 -46.73 -38.43 21.73
N GLY A 699 -47.02 -39.72 21.61
CA GLY A 699 -48.09 -40.24 20.75
C GLY A 699 -48.28 -41.74 20.92
N GLU A 700 -49.44 -42.15 21.43
CA GLU A 700 -49.72 -43.53 21.82
C GLU A 700 -50.17 -44.40 20.63
N LYS A 701 -49.70 -45.66 20.56
CA LYS A 701 -50.52 -46.81 20.12
C LYS A 701 -49.90 -48.20 20.38
N LYS A 702 -50.55 -48.91 21.31
CA LYS A 702 -50.86 -50.36 21.36
C LYS A 702 -49.96 -51.39 20.65
N THR A 703 -49.21 -52.13 21.46
CA THR A 703 -49.12 -53.61 21.55
C THR A 703 -49.74 -54.51 20.45
N ALA A 704 -48.87 -55.30 19.80
CA ALA A 704 -49.01 -56.74 19.45
C ALA A 704 -47.55 -57.27 19.29
N LYS A 705 -47.05 -58.42 19.76
CA LYS A 705 -47.53 -59.78 20.10
C LYS A 705 -47.18 -60.80 18.98
N GLU A 706 -46.46 -61.87 19.37
CA GLU A 706 -46.05 -63.06 18.57
C GLU A 706 -45.04 -62.78 17.42
N GLU A 707 -44.12 -63.67 16.99
CA GLU A 707 -43.68 -65.01 17.47
C GLU A 707 -42.28 -65.37 16.89
N GLU A 708 -41.59 -66.38 17.48
CA GLU A 708 -40.51 -67.23 16.89
C GLU A 708 -39.20 -66.59 16.31
N ALA A 709 -38.05 -67.26 16.17
CA ALA A 709 -37.44 -68.44 16.82
C ALA A 709 -35.92 -68.51 16.46
N GLU A 710 -35.08 -69.18 17.28
CA GLU A 710 -33.71 -69.71 16.98
C GLU A 710 -32.66 -68.65 16.47
N GLU A 711 -31.34 -68.79 16.44
CA GLU A 711 -30.28 -69.68 16.96
C GLU A 711 -29.04 -68.72 17.19
N ASP A 712 -28.05 -68.91 18.05
CA ASP A 712 -27.74 -69.95 19.05
C ASP A 712 -26.88 -69.35 20.20
N ALA A 713 -26.45 -70.22 21.12
CA ALA A 713 -25.39 -70.17 22.12
C ALA A 713 -23.96 -69.91 21.53
N GLU A 714 -22.83 -69.89 22.26
CA GLU A 714 -22.47 -70.43 23.59
C GLU A 714 -21.48 -69.55 24.39
N GLN A 715 -21.52 -69.73 25.73
CA GLN A 715 -20.44 -69.60 26.74
C GLN A 715 -19.77 -68.20 26.97
N LYS A 716 -19.62 -67.67 28.21
CA LYS A 716 -18.98 -68.17 29.47
C LYS A 716 -17.45 -68.21 29.39
N ASP A 717 -16.63 -68.00 30.44
CA ASP A 717 -16.78 -67.52 31.84
C ASP A 717 -15.35 -67.05 32.30
N GLU A 718 -15.10 -66.22 33.32
CA GLU A 718 -15.96 -65.45 34.26
C GLU A 718 -15.64 -63.90 34.09
N LYS A 719 -15.78 -62.85 34.94
CA LYS A 719 -15.56 -62.54 36.38
C LYS A 719 -14.08 -62.69 36.85
N THR A 720 -13.57 -62.05 37.92
CA THR A 720 -14.14 -61.20 39.02
C THR A 720 -13.07 -60.21 39.52
N ASP A 721 -13.48 -59.04 40.07
CA ASP A 721 -13.11 -58.40 41.37
C ASP A 721 -11.63 -58.34 41.88
N GLU A 722 -11.15 -57.44 42.76
CA GLU A 722 -11.69 -56.34 43.59
C GLU A 722 -10.53 -55.29 43.85
N VAL A 723 -10.73 -54.00 44.16
CA VAL A 723 -10.68 -53.32 45.51
C VAL A 723 -9.38 -53.60 46.33
N ALA A 724 -8.64 -52.65 46.95
CA ALA A 724 -8.90 -51.25 47.37
C ALA A 724 -7.65 -50.31 47.36
N GLU A 725 -7.87 -49.03 47.73
CA GLU A 725 -7.18 -48.14 48.70
C GLU A 725 -5.73 -48.39 49.21
N ASP A 726 -4.93 -47.43 49.73
CA ASP A 726 -4.85 -45.94 49.66
C ASP A 726 -3.56 -45.45 50.44
N VAL A 727 -3.28 -44.13 50.47
CA VAL A 727 -2.46 -43.35 51.44
C VAL A 727 -0.90 -43.38 51.39
N ASN A 728 -0.33 -42.19 51.10
CA ASN A 728 0.96 -41.54 51.50
C ASN A 728 2.26 -42.33 51.81
N GLY A 729 3.39 -41.80 51.30
CA GLY A 729 4.76 -42.09 51.82
C GLY A 729 5.89 -41.30 51.12
N ASN A 730 6.38 -40.21 51.73
CA ASN A 730 7.37 -39.28 51.15
C ASN A 730 8.84 -39.74 51.31
N GLY A 731 9.69 -39.64 50.28
CA GLY A 731 11.16 -39.86 50.41
C GLY A 731 12.00 -39.95 49.11
N ASN A 732 13.16 -39.27 49.07
CA ASN A 732 14.10 -39.20 47.93
C ASN A 732 14.76 -40.53 47.50
N GLY A 733 15.13 -40.67 46.20
CA GLY A 733 16.06 -41.71 45.73
C GLY A 733 16.29 -41.75 44.21
N ASN A 734 17.52 -41.48 43.76
CA ASN A 734 18.02 -41.28 42.38
C ASN A 734 17.69 -42.31 41.27
N ASP A 735 17.69 -41.79 40.02
CA ASP A 735 18.37 -42.30 38.81
C ASP A 735 18.31 -43.79 38.42
N GLU A 736 17.15 -44.25 37.94
CA GLU A 736 17.13 -45.30 36.89
C GLU A 736 15.95 -45.20 35.90
N ALA A 737 14.80 -44.68 36.36
CA ALA A 737 13.56 -44.57 35.57
C ALA A 737 13.63 -43.68 34.31
N ALA A 738 14.71 -42.91 34.12
CA ALA A 738 14.88 -41.99 32.99
C ALA A 738 15.20 -42.70 31.66
N ALA A 739 15.97 -43.79 31.69
CA ALA A 739 16.42 -44.48 30.48
C ALA A 739 15.26 -45.19 29.74
N VAL A 740 14.50 -46.01 30.48
CA VAL A 740 13.42 -46.86 29.94
C VAL A 740 12.26 -46.02 29.35
N ARG A 741 12.02 -44.82 29.88
CA ARG A 741 11.03 -43.87 29.32
C ARG A 741 11.43 -43.31 27.96
N LYS A 742 12.72 -43.28 27.61
CA LYS A 742 13.22 -42.76 26.33
C LYS A 742 12.97 -43.76 25.19
N GLU A 743 13.36 -45.02 25.37
CA GLU A 743 13.11 -46.11 24.40
C GLU A 743 11.62 -46.28 24.05
N LYS A 744 10.73 -46.27 25.05
CA LYS A 744 9.28 -46.41 24.82
C LYS A 744 8.69 -45.26 24.01
N LYS A 745 9.31 -44.07 24.02
CA LYS A 745 8.91 -42.93 23.19
C LYS A 745 9.38 -43.10 21.74
N ASP A 746 10.66 -43.42 21.54
CA ASP A 746 11.23 -43.58 20.18
C ASP A 746 10.62 -44.76 19.41
N LYS A 747 10.22 -45.85 20.08
CA LYS A 747 9.44 -46.95 19.47
C LYS A 747 8.03 -46.50 19.06
N LYS A 748 7.36 -45.63 19.84
CA LYS A 748 6.02 -45.12 19.52
C LYS A 748 6.05 -44.16 18.32
N ASP A 749 7.01 -43.25 18.29
CA ASP A 749 7.16 -42.30 17.18
C ASP A 749 7.59 -42.99 15.88
N LYS A 750 8.42 -44.05 15.94
CA LYS A 750 8.70 -44.91 14.76
C LYS A 750 7.45 -45.62 14.22
N LYS A 751 6.56 -46.13 15.07
CA LYS A 751 5.31 -46.78 14.61
C LYS A 751 4.38 -45.78 13.91
N ALA A 752 4.13 -44.62 14.53
CA ALA A 752 3.31 -43.57 13.94
C ALA A 752 3.86 -43.07 12.58
N LYS A 753 5.19 -43.00 12.42
CA LYS A 753 5.84 -42.61 11.17
C LYS A 753 5.75 -43.68 10.07
N LYS A 754 5.58 -44.97 10.42
CA LYS A 754 5.31 -46.06 9.46
C LYS A 754 3.87 -46.00 8.94
N GLU A 755 2.89 -45.96 9.84
CA GLU A 755 1.45 -45.89 9.49
C GLU A 755 1.14 -44.66 8.61
N LYS A 756 1.78 -43.51 8.89
CA LYS A 756 1.62 -42.30 8.07
C LYS A 756 2.28 -42.40 6.68
N LYS A 757 3.26 -43.29 6.49
CA LYS A 757 3.86 -43.58 5.18
C LYS A 757 3.01 -44.57 4.38
N GLU A 758 2.46 -45.60 5.03
CA GLU A 758 1.53 -46.56 4.41
C GLU A 758 0.23 -45.87 3.97
N LYS A 759 -0.37 -45.00 4.80
CA LYS A 759 -1.55 -44.20 4.41
C LYS A 759 -1.28 -43.24 3.25
N LYS A 760 -0.07 -42.66 3.14
CA LYS A 760 0.29 -41.83 1.98
C LYS A 760 0.39 -42.68 0.71
N LYS A 761 1.03 -43.85 0.78
CA LYS A 761 1.19 -44.75 -0.38
C LYS A 761 -0.17 -45.21 -0.92
N LYS A 762 -1.10 -45.59 -0.04
CA LYS A 762 -2.44 -46.03 -0.47
C LYS A 762 -3.26 -44.91 -1.11
N ALA A 763 -3.14 -43.67 -0.62
CA ALA A 763 -3.77 -42.49 -1.24
C ALA A 763 -3.14 -42.12 -2.60
N GLU A 764 -1.90 -42.53 -2.88
CA GLU A 764 -1.25 -42.37 -4.18
C GLU A 764 -1.64 -43.48 -5.17
N GLU A 765 -1.98 -44.68 -4.70
CA GLU A 765 -2.58 -45.76 -5.51
C GLU A 765 -4.05 -45.45 -5.86
N GLU A 766 -4.89 -45.08 -4.87
CA GLU A 766 -6.31 -44.75 -5.07
C GLU A 766 -6.52 -43.50 -5.97
N ALA A 767 -5.50 -42.64 -6.13
CA ALA A 767 -5.53 -41.51 -7.05
C ALA A 767 -5.26 -41.89 -8.53
N GLY A 768 -4.63 -43.04 -8.78
CA GLY A 768 -4.27 -43.48 -10.14
C GLY A 768 -5.46 -44.00 -10.94
N GLU A 769 -6.28 -44.86 -10.33
CA GLU A 769 -7.38 -45.58 -11.02
C GLU A 769 -8.53 -44.64 -11.47
N GLY A 770 -8.68 -43.48 -10.83
CA GLY A 770 -9.70 -42.49 -11.19
C GLY A 770 -9.51 -41.84 -12.57
N GLY A 771 -8.27 -41.83 -13.09
CA GLY A 771 -7.94 -41.13 -14.34
C GLY A 771 -8.54 -41.76 -15.60
N GLU A 772 -8.30 -43.07 -15.81
CA GLU A 772 -8.75 -43.77 -17.02
C GLU A 772 -10.28 -43.72 -17.21
N ALA A 773 -11.03 -43.78 -16.11
CA ALA A 773 -12.49 -43.79 -16.13
C ALA A 773 -13.07 -42.47 -16.69
N GLN A 774 -12.40 -41.34 -16.46
CA GLN A 774 -12.82 -40.05 -17.02
C GLN A 774 -12.43 -39.92 -18.50
N GLU A 775 -11.24 -40.36 -18.90
CA GLU A 775 -10.81 -40.25 -20.30
C GLU A 775 -11.64 -41.15 -21.24
N LYS A 776 -11.94 -42.38 -20.81
CA LYS A 776 -12.86 -43.30 -21.52
C LYS A 776 -14.27 -42.71 -21.64
N LYS A 777 -14.74 -41.93 -20.65
CA LYS A 777 -16.01 -41.15 -20.73
C LYS A 777 -15.93 -39.97 -21.71
N LYS A 778 -14.80 -39.28 -21.80
CA LYS A 778 -14.60 -38.11 -22.70
C LYS A 778 -14.60 -38.55 -24.18
N LYS A 779 -13.79 -39.55 -24.53
CA LYS A 779 -13.73 -40.14 -25.89
C LYS A 779 -15.08 -40.72 -26.35
N ARG A 780 -15.87 -41.29 -25.42
CA ARG A 780 -17.23 -41.81 -25.72
C ARG A 780 -18.29 -40.71 -25.89
N LYS A 781 -18.07 -39.48 -25.40
CA LYS A 781 -18.92 -38.32 -25.72
C LYS A 781 -18.59 -37.73 -27.10
N GLU A 782 -17.31 -37.59 -27.46
CA GLU A 782 -16.92 -37.09 -28.79
C GLU A 782 -17.45 -37.98 -29.93
N LYS A 783 -17.28 -39.30 -29.81
CA LYS A 783 -17.78 -40.26 -30.81
C LYS A 783 -19.32 -40.26 -30.98
N LYS A 784 -20.07 -39.72 -30.00
CA LYS A 784 -21.54 -39.58 -30.05
C LYS A 784 -22.00 -38.16 -30.45
N LYS A 785 -21.07 -37.21 -30.63
CA LYS A 785 -21.37 -35.90 -31.24
C LYS A 785 -21.12 -35.96 -32.75
N LYS A 786 -20.00 -36.56 -33.18
CA LYS A 786 -19.63 -36.75 -34.60
C LYS A 786 -20.50 -37.74 -35.40
N SER A 787 -21.63 -38.17 -34.85
CA SER A 787 -22.58 -39.12 -35.44
C SER A 787 -24.03 -38.59 -35.38
N LYS A 788 -24.20 -37.26 -35.35
CA LYS A 788 -25.52 -36.61 -35.35
C LYS A 788 -25.63 -35.37 -36.25
N ASP A 789 -24.56 -35.06 -36.98
CA ASP A 789 -24.43 -33.93 -37.90
C ASP A 789 -24.22 -34.46 -39.35
N GLY A 790 -24.88 -35.56 -39.72
CA GLY A 790 -24.58 -36.33 -40.95
C GLY A 790 -25.77 -36.96 -41.68
N ASP A 791 -27.00 -36.78 -41.18
CA ASP A 791 -28.25 -37.23 -41.83
C ASP A 791 -29.32 -36.14 -41.61
N VAL A 792 -29.58 -35.31 -42.64
CA VAL A 792 -30.87 -34.79 -43.20
C VAL A 792 -30.48 -33.90 -44.40
N GLU A 793 -31.35 -33.77 -45.41
CA GLU A 793 -31.27 -32.88 -46.61
C GLU A 793 -30.43 -33.36 -47.82
N MET A 794 -30.93 -34.40 -48.50
CA MET A 794 -31.10 -34.38 -49.97
C MET A 794 -32.33 -35.21 -50.35
N ALA A 795 -33.04 -34.76 -51.41
CA ALA A 795 -34.34 -35.27 -51.88
C ALA A 795 -35.51 -35.03 -50.88
N ASP A 796 -36.75 -34.80 -51.33
CA ASP A 796 -37.33 -34.87 -52.69
C ASP A 796 -37.96 -33.54 -53.16
N ALA A 797 -38.33 -33.49 -54.43
CA ALA A 797 -39.19 -32.45 -55.01
C ALA A 797 -40.25 -33.09 -55.93
N GLU A 798 -41.52 -32.79 -55.71
CA GLU A 798 -42.63 -32.91 -56.68
C GLU A 798 -43.84 -32.08 -56.20
N GLU A 799 -44.61 -31.54 -57.16
CA GLU A 799 -45.71 -30.55 -57.07
C GLU A 799 -45.39 -29.17 -56.44
#